data_AF-C1E0Q3-F1
#
_entry.id   AF-C1E0Q3-F1
#
_cell.length_a   1.000
_cell.length_b   1.000
_cell.length_c   1.000
_cell.angle_alpha   90.00
_cell.angle_beta   90.00
_cell.angle_gamma   90.00
#
_symmetry.space_group_name_H-M   'P 1'
#
loop_
_entity.id
_entity.type
_entity.pdbx_description
1 polymer ?
#
loop_
_entity_poly.entity_id
_entity_poly.type
_entity_poly.pdbx_seq_one_letter_code
_entity_poly.pdbx_strand_id
1 'polypeptide(L)'
;MVLTVTSLLEVDGCPPIKLREERDNEDVPLRTGCRVWSCARLLAEWLANRSGGGEDDGAGPIVVGRDVLELGAGTGAVGLTCAALGASSVTMTDRDEAALALMHTNARINGHYDASSTCEVCVQGLDWGDPATYIQGASYDLVVAADVLYLPEHCAALPDAVAAHLAPGGEVVVACGLRRAGLLEALVDSLRSVGLDDVCVDLGTLGLDPVDGADARNRAAAAVTASEHAHDGAQISAAGGYALVTASVKADWKPPERLSARAVADAKREREEEERNEEERNEAERNEADRPRIRGEGNRTPGAVASETAATREEDQLGGEPSEIDSDANSAMGDFLDDFEDLGVDAGAPVTRAVPASDDDDEDEVDTLPPYRVHPSPAEVASGAPSASTIAAAADSLARNGFVVLEAEDGAGLVASDVLDSALAASDGYLDRLLAAAKAKGLRVDSDIFRFAELCSRAQGGRRFDVTAERRRCGNGGSITLPPRPYPTSDDESAAAAATDAWDGLRRAVDPWVSSALLRSGLMVENDGKGATFGVTAVGCVTSLPSAPEQHFHADGRERGIVNVFVPLVDVPASMGPTHFRRGSHAWDHDSPYLTREQRRAQEGAEDVVPELRRGSVLMYDYRVFHRGGANLTGKRRPVAYVMYARDGTEDTWNFPDESVWDPDSTGAG
;
A
#
# COMPACT_ATOMS: atom_id res chain seq x y z
N MET A 1 2.79 -2.51 -24.17
CA MET A 1 1.54 -2.24 -23.41
C MET A 1 1.14 -3.51 -22.67
N VAL A 2 1.38 -3.62 -21.36
CA VAL A 2 0.98 -4.83 -20.62
C VAL A 2 -0.54 -4.97 -20.66
N LEU A 3 -1.04 -6.13 -21.07
CA LEU A 3 -2.47 -6.42 -21.11
C LEU A 3 -2.90 -6.95 -19.76
N THR A 4 -3.61 -6.14 -18.98
CA THR A 4 -4.28 -6.62 -17.77
C THR A 4 -5.58 -7.31 -18.15
N VAL A 5 -5.74 -8.57 -17.73
CA VAL A 5 -6.97 -9.33 -17.90
C VAL A 5 -7.55 -9.67 -16.54
N THR A 6 -8.87 -9.79 -16.44
CA THR A 6 -9.51 -10.42 -15.28
C THR A 6 -9.91 -11.83 -15.66
N SER A 7 -9.39 -12.82 -14.93
CA SER A 7 -9.76 -14.22 -15.03
C SER A 7 -10.60 -14.64 -13.82
N LEU A 8 -11.24 -15.79 -13.95
CA LEU A 8 -11.89 -16.48 -12.85
C LEU A 8 -11.10 -17.75 -12.56
N LEU A 9 -10.69 -17.91 -11.31
CA LEU A 9 -10.19 -19.15 -10.77
C LEU A 9 -11.36 -19.89 -10.13
N GLU A 10 -11.75 -20.99 -10.78
CA GLU A 10 -12.81 -21.88 -10.31
C GLU A 10 -12.17 -22.96 -9.44
N VAL A 11 -12.56 -23.04 -8.17
CA VAL A 11 -12.10 -24.05 -7.21
C VAL A 11 -13.32 -24.70 -6.58
N ASP A 12 -13.39 -26.03 -6.61
CA ASP A 12 -14.50 -26.78 -6.05
C ASP A 12 -14.70 -26.41 -4.56
N GLY A 13 -15.93 -26.08 -4.16
CA GLY A 13 -16.25 -25.65 -2.79
C GLY A 13 -16.02 -24.16 -2.50
N CYS A 14 -15.53 -23.37 -3.47
CA CYS A 14 -15.38 -21.91 -3.35
C CYS A 14 -16.34 -21.17 -4.30
N PRO A 15 -16.76 -19.92 -3.97
CA PRO A 15 -17.23 -19.00 -5.00
C PRO A 15 -16.10 -18.70 -6.02
N PRO A 16 -16.43 -18.39 -7.29
CA PRO A 16 -15.42 -18.06 -8.30
C PRO A 16 -14.53 -16.90 -7.85
N ILE A 17 -13.21 -17.12 -7.81
CA ILE A 17 -12.23 -16.14 -7.36
C ILE A 17 -11.81 -15.28 -8.54
N LYS A 18 -12.05 -13.98 -8.47
CA LYS A 18 -11.69 -13.03 -9.52
C LYS A 18 -10.22 -12.65 -9.39
N LEU A 19 -9.43 -12.82 -10.44
CA LEU A 19 -8.01 -12.48 -10.42
C LEU A 19 -7.69 -11.56 -11.58
N ARG A 20 -7.10 -10.39 -11.30
CA ARG A 20 -6.40 -9.59 -12.29
C ARG A 20 -5.01 -10.21 -12.49
N GLU A 21 -4.63 -10.34 -13.76
CA GLU A 21 -3.37 -10.90 -14.23
C GLU A 21 -2.76 -10.02 -15.32
N GLU A 22 -1.44 -10.00 -15.42
CA GLU A 22 -0.70 -9.51 -16.58
C GLU A 22 -0.50 -10.63 -17.60
N ARG A 23 -0.62 -10.28 -18.88
CA ARG A 23 -0.23 -11.16 -19.99
C ARG A 23 0.85 -10.53 -20.86
N ASP A 24 1.62 -11.42 -21.48
CA ASP A 24 2.71 -11.09 -22.40
C ASP A 24 2.29 -10.03 -23.43
N ASN A 25 3.20 -9.09 -23.69
CA ASN A 25 3.19 -8.28 -24.90
C ASN A 25 4.57 -8.41 -25.55
N GLU A 26 4.62 -8.38 -26.89
CA GLU A 26 5.80 -8.63 -27.71
C GLU A 26 7.01 -7.75 -27.37
N ASP A 27 6.81 -6.61 -26.68
CA ASP A 27 7.85 -5.62 -26.38
C ASP A 27 8.28 -5.53 -24.90
N VAL A 28 7.61 -6.22 -23.96
CA VAL A 28 7.92 -6.11 -22.52
C VAL A 28 7.85 -7.50 -21.85
N PRO A 29 8.97 -8.04 -21.33
CA PRO A 29 8.94 -9.31 -20.61
C PRO A 29 8.05 -9.23 -19.37
N LEU A 30 7.23 -10.26 -19.16
CA LEU A 30 6.35 -10.39 -17.98
C LEU A 30 7.12 -10.37 -16.66
N ARG A 31 6.51 -9.77 -15.64
CA ARG A 31 6.86 -10.05 -14.24
C ARG A 31 6.22 -11.37 -13.84
N THR A 32 7.05 -12.33 -13.44
CA THR A 32 6.60 -13.70 -13.12
C THR A 32 5.52 -13.73 -12.04
N GLY A 33 5.57 -12.85 -11.04
CA GLY A 33 4.58 -12.80 -9.94
C GLY A 33 3.20 -12.25 -10.31
N CYS A 34 3.01 -11.66 -11.49
CA CYS A 34 1.76 -10.98 -11.85
C CYS A 34 0.80 -11.83 -12.70
N ARG A 35 1.05 -13.14 -12.80
CA ARG A 35 0.22 -14.12 -13.52
C ARG A 35 -0.08 -15.32 -12.61
N VAL A 36 -1.24 -15.95 -12.81
CA VAL A 36 -1.57 -17.21 -12.15
C VAL A 36 -0.93 -18.37 -12.92
N TRP A 37 0.02 -19.04 -12.27
CA TRP A 37 0.67 -20.24 -12.79
C TRP A 37 -0.13 -21.50 -12.48
N SER A 38 0.00 -22.52 -13.34
CA SER A 38 -0.68 -23.81 -13.17
C SER A 38 -0.43 -24.46 -11.81
N CYS A 39 0.76 -24.32 -11.22
CA CYS A 39 1.06 -24.81 -9.88
C CYS A 39 0.13 -24.22 -8.80
N ALA A 40 -0.14 -22.91 -8.85
CA ALA A 40 -1.03 -22.24 -7.91
C ALA A 40 -2.48 -22.74 -8.04
N ARG A 41 -2.93 -23.02 -9.26
CA ARG A 41 -4.26 -23.61 -9.51
C ARG A 41 -4.37 -25.02 -8.91
N LEU A 42 -3.36 -25.86 -9.16
CA LEU A 42 -3.30 -27.22 -8.66
C LEU A 42 -3.22 -27.26 -7.12
N LEU A 43 -2.46 -26.36 -6.50
CA LEU A 43 -2.40 -26.24 -5.04
C LEU A 43 -3.73 -25.75 -4.44
N ALA A 44 -4.38 -24.76 -5.07
CA ALA A 44 -5.69 -24.26 -4.66
C ALA A 44 -6.75 -25.38 -4.66
N GLU A 45 -6.81 -26.18 -5.72
CA GLU A 45 -7.70 -27.35 -5.81
C GLU A 45 -7.38 -28.41 -4.75
N TRP A 46 -6.10 -28.70 -4.53
CA TRP A 46 -5.68 -29.66 -3.51
C TRP A 46 -6.10 -29.22 -2.10
N LEU A 47 -5.90 -27.95 -1.76
CA LEU A 47 -6.31 -27.37 -0.48
C LEU A 47 -7.83 -27.44 -0.29
N ALA A 48 -8.60 -27.18 -1.36
CA ALA A 48 -10.06 -27.29 -1.32
C ALA A 48 -10.52 -28.73 -1.06
N ASN A 49 -9.94 -29.72 -1.77
CA ASN A 49 -10.23 -31.13 -1.56
C ASN A 49 -9.90 -31.60 -0.13
N ARG A 50 -8.81 -31.08 0.45
CA ARG A 50 -8.41 -31.34 1.84
C ARG A 50 -9.23 -30.59 2.88
N SER A 51 -9.93 -29.52 2.49
CA SER A 51 -10.76 -28.71 3.40
C SER A 51 -12.18 -29.26 3.58
N GLY A 52 -12.62 -30.15 2.69
CA GLY A 52 -13.89 -30.88 2.83
C GLY A 52 -13.87 -32.02 3.86
N GLY A 53 -12.69 -32.40 4.38
CA GLY A 53 -12.50 -33.59 5.20
C GLY A 53 -12.61 -34.86 4.37
N GLY A 54 -11.49 -35.52 4.08
CA GLY A 54 -11.53 -36.83 3.44
C GLY A 54 -12.10 -37.88 4.39
N GLU A 55 -13.11 -38.64 3.97
CA GLU A 55 -13.68 -39.75 4.76
C GLU A 55 -12.65 -40.86 5.08
N ASP A 56 -11.49 -40.88 4.39
CA ASP A 56 -10.55 -42.00 4.35
C ASP A 56 -9.28 -41.86 5.24
N ASP A 57 -8.90 -40.68 5.75
CA ASP A 57 -7.64 -40.51 6.53
C ASP A 57 -7.80 -40.01 7.97
N GLY A 58 -9.01 -39.59 8.37
CA GLY A 58 -9.30 -39.16 9.75
C GLY A 58 -8.63 -37.84 10.16
N ALA A 59 -8.02 -37.11 9.22
CA ALA A 59 -7.48 -35.78 9.44
C ALA A 59 -8.60 -34.72 9.33
N GLY A 60 -8.55 -33.70 10.19
CA GLY A 60 -9.48 -32.56 10.12
C GLY A 60 -9.21 -31.67 8.89
N PRO A 61 -10.08 -30.67 8.62
CA PRO A 61 -9.89 -29.76 7.50
C PRO A 61 -8.57 -28.98 7.61
N ILE A 62 -7.84 -28.87 6.50
CA ILE A 62 -6.50 -28.24 6.51
C ILE A 62 -6.53 -26.71 6.53
N VAL A 63 -7.58 -26.07 5.98
CA VAL A 63 -7.69 -24.60 5.91
C VAL A 63 -8.68 -24.02 6.92
N VAL A 64 -9.83 -24.66 7.11
CA VAL A 64 -10.97 -24.09 7.85
C VAL A 64 -10.55 -23.68 9.27
N GLY A 65 -10.76 -22.42 9.60
CA GLY A 65 -10.49 -21.85 10.92
C GLY A 65 -9.01 -21.66 11.26
N ARG A 66 -8.09 -21.83 10.30
CA ARG A 66 -6.65 -21.65 10.52
C ARG A 66 -6.15 -20.25 10.14
N ASP A 67 -5.08 -19.82 10.79
CA ASP A 67 -4.30 -18.65 10.36
C ASP A 67 -3.29 -19.07 9.30
N VAL A 68 -3.42 -18.53 8.09
CA VAL A 68 -2.65 -18.95 6.91
C VAL A 68 -1.67 -17.86 6.47
N LEU A 69 -0.44 -18.26 6.17
CA LEU A 69 0.56 -17.41 5.50
C LEU A 69 0.85 -17.98 4.11
N GLU A 70 0.74 -17.15 3.07
CA GLU A 70 1.24 -17.47 1.73
C GLU A 70 2.56 -16.74 1.46
N LEU A 71 3.62 -17.51 1.18
CA LEU A 71 4.94 -17.01 0.80
C LEU A 71 5.07 -17.01 -0.74
N GLY A 72 5.43 -15.87 -1.33
CA GLY A 72 5.55 -15.73 -2.78
C GLY A 72 4.20 -15.80 -3.48
N ALA A 73 3.23 -15.06 -2.96
CA ALA A 73 1.83 -15.17 -3.33
C ALA A 73 1.50 -14.66 -4.73
N GLY A 74 2.36 -13.81 -5.32
CA GLY A 74 2.15 -13.26 -6.67
C GLY A 74 0.79 -12.56 -6.81
N THR A 75 -0.16 -13.16 -7.52
CA THR A 75 -1.53 -12.64 -7.69
C THR A 75 -2.42 -12.83 -6.46
N GLY A 76 -2.00 -13.63 -5.47
CA GLY A 76 -2.79 -14.04 -4.30
C GLY A 76 -3.77 -15.18 -4.56
N ALA A 77 -3.54 -16.00 -5.59
CA ALA A 77 -4.50 -17.03 -6.01
C ALA A 77 -4.77 -18.08 -4.91
N VAL A 78 -3.72 -18.57 -4.26
CA VAL A 78 -3.85 -19.62 -3.24
C VAL A 78 -4.38 -19.02 -1.94
N GLY A 79 -3.87 -17.88 -1.49
CA GLY A 79 -4.32 -17.19 -0.28
C GLY A 79 -5.81 -16.80 -0.35
N LEU A 80 -6.27 -16.25 -1.47
CA LEU A 80 -7.69 -15.95 -1.66
C LEU A 80 -8.54 -17.22 -1.72
N THR A 81 -8.00 -18.34 -2.20
CA THR A 81 -8.66 -19.64 -2.10
C THR A 81 -8.78 -20.07 -0.64
N CYS A 82 -7.72 -19.95 0.15
CA CYS A 82 -7.76 -20.25 1.58
C CYS A 82 -8.81 -19.39 2.31
N ALA A 83 -8.91 -18.10 1.97
CA ALA A 83 -9.93 -17.22 2.52
C ALA A 83 -11.34 -17.68 2.16
N ALA A 84 -11.57 -18.06 0.90
CA ALA A 84 -12.85 -18.58 0.42
C ALA A 84 -13.24 -19.92 1.05
N LEU A 85 -12.26 -20.76 1.40
CA LEU A 85 -12.44 -22.03 2.12
C LEU A 85 -12.70 -21.87 3.62
N GLY A 86 -12.68 -20.64 4.15
CA GLY A 86 -13.01 -20.35 5.54
C GLY A 86 -11.82 -20.38 6.50
N ALA A 87 -10.62 -20.01 6.03
CA ALA A 87 -9.54 -19.63 6.94
C ALA A 87 -9.99 -18.54 7.93
N SER A 88 -9.39 -18.51 9.13
CA SER A 88 -9.61 -17.44 10.11
C SER A 88 -8.94 -16.15 9.66
N SER A 89 -7.69 -16.26 9.22
CA SER A 89 -6.94 -15.18 8.60
C SER A 89 -6.05 -15.70 7.48
N VAL A 90 -5.75 -14.84 6.53
CA VAL A 90 -4.79 -15.09 5.45
C VAL A 90 -3.88 -13.88 5.34
N THR A 91 -2.58 -14.08 5.52
CA THR A 91 -1.57 -13.10 5.14
C THR A 91 -0.89 -13.55 3.85
N MET A 92 -1.00 -12.77 2.79
CA MET A 92 -0.35 -13.03 1.51
C MET A 92 0.88 -12.14 1.38
N THR A 93 2.02 -12.71 0.99
CA THR A 93 3.30 -11.99 0.98
C THR A 93 4.08 -12.16 -0.31
N ASP A 94 4.77 -11.10 -0.71
CA ASP A 94 5.70 -11.10 -1.84
C ASP A 94 6.78 -10.03 -1.61
N ARG A 95 7.91 -10.13 -2.32
CA ARG A 95 8.96 -9.09 -2.30
C ARG A 95 8.75 -8.04 -3.39
N ASP A 96 8.08 -8.40 -4.49
CA ASP A 96 7.87 -7.46 -5.59
C ASP A 96 6.67 -6.55 -5.31
N GLU A 97 6.92 -5.24 -5.28
CA GLU A 97 5.88 -4.24 -5.02
C GLU A 97 4.73 -4.28 -6.03
N ALA A 98 4.99 -4.69 -7.28
CA ALA A 98 3.91 -4.80 -8.27
C ALA A 98 3.00 -6.01 -8.00
N ALA A 99 3.58 -7.14 -7.57
CA ALA A 99 2.81 -8.27 -7.06
C ALA A 99 1.97 -7.86 -5.85
N LEU A 100 2.54 -7.13 -4.88
CA LEU A 100 1.79 -6.62 -3.72
C LEU A 100 0.62 -5.72 -4.11
N ALA A 101 0.82 -4.77 -5.03
CA ALA A 101 -0.24 -3.88 -5.50
C ALA A 101 -1.36 -4.64 -6.25
N LEU A 102 -0.98 -5.61 -7.09
CA LEU A 102 -1.92 -6.47 -7.79
C LEU A 102 -2.72 -7.33 -6.83
N MET A 103 -2.05 -7.92 -5.85
CA MET A 103 -2.63 -8.77 -4.82
C MET A 103 -3.61 -8.01 -3.93
N HIS A 104 -3.30 -6.77 -3.54
CA HIS A 104 -4.25 -5.88 -2.88
C HIS A 104 -5.50 -5.63 -3.74
N THR A 105 -5.31 -5.43 -5.05
CA THR A 105 -6.44 -5.26 -5.98
C THR A 105 -7.27 -6.54 -6.05
N ASN A 106 -6.64 -7.70 -6.12
CA ASN A 106 -7.30 -9.01 -6.16
C ASN A 106 -8.06 -9.31 -4.87
N ALA A 107 -7.51 -9.00 -3.71
CA ALA A 107 -8.23 -9.11 -2.44
C ALA A 107 -9.48 -8.20 -2.45
N ARG A 108 -9.35 -6.94 -2.89
CA ARG A 108 -10.48 -5.99 -2.93
C ARG A 108 -11.61 -6.44 -3.86
N ILE A 109 -11.32 -6.92 -5.07
CA ILE A 109 -12.38 -7.35 -6.01
C ILE A 109 -13.11 -8.63 -5.59
N ASN A 110 -12.54 -9.39 -4.64
CA ASN A 110 -13.16 -10.55 -4.02
C ASN A 110 -13.90 -10.22 -2.71
N GLY A 111 -14.10 -8.95 -2.40
CA GLY A 111 -14.86 -8.53 -1.21
C GLY A 111 -14.06 -8.65 0.09
N HIS A 112 -12.74 -8.49 0.02
CA HIS A 112 -11.92 -8.26 1.20
C HIS A 112 -11.69 -6.75 1.39
N TYR A 113 -11.53 -6.32 2.64
CA TYR A 113 -11.49 -4.91 3.11
C TYR A 113 -12.84 -4.18 3.22
N ASP A 114 -13.94 -4.80 2.78
CA ASP A 114 -15.31 -4.24 2.86
C ASP A 114 -16.14 -4.83 4.02
N ALA A 115 -15.50 -5.53 4.97
CA ALA A 115 -16.11 -6.19 6.12
C ALA A 115 -17.19 -7.25 5.79
N SER A 116 -17.34 -7.66 4.52
CA SER A 116 -18.27 -8.72 4.11
C SER A 116 -17.70 -10.14 4.30
N SER A 117 -16.37 -10.27 4.36
CA SER A 117 -15.66 -11.54 4.50
C SER A 117 -15.47 -11.95 5.97
N THR A 118 -15.70 -13.22 6.28
CA THR A 118 -15.42 -13.81 7.60
C THR A 118 -13.94 -14.09 7.84
N CYS A 119 -13.10 -13.98 6.80
CA CYS A 119 -11.66 -14.18 6.85
C CYS A 119 -10.92 -12.83 6.82
N GLU A 120 -10.01 -12.61 7.76
CA GLU A 120 -9.12 -11.44 7.74
C GLU A 120 -8.03 -11.63 6.68
N VAL A 121 -8.03 -10.79 5.64
CA VAL A 121 -7.01 -10.84 4.56
C VAL A 121 -6.04 -9.68 4.67
N CYS A 122 -4.75 -9.97 4.81
CA CYS A 122 -3.67 -9.01 4.85
C CYS A 122 -2.70 -9.24 3.67
N VAL A 123 -2.14 -8.15 3.13
CA VAL A 123 -1.07 -8.20 2.12
C VAL A 123 0.13 -7.44 2.69
N GLN A 124 1.31 -8.08 2.69
CA GLN A 124 2.52 -7.51 3.26
C GLN A 124 3.76 -7.84 2.43
N GLY A 125 4.70 -6.90 2.39
CA GLY A 125 6.02 -7.15 1.80
C GLY A 125 6.85 -8.08 2.68
N LEU A 126 7.45 -9.10 2.08
CA LEU A 126 8.34 -10.04 2.77
C LEU A 126 9.39 -10.56 1.78
N ASP A 127 10.67 -10.32 2.09
CA ASP A 127 11.80 -10.93 1.37
C ASP A 127 12.39 -12.04 2.23
N TRP A 128 12.39 -13.27 1.71
CA TRP A 128 12.90 -14.43 2.45
C TRP A 128 14.37 -14.28 2.85
N GLY A 129 15.17 -13.57 2.05
CA GLY A 129 16.60 -13.35 2.29
C GLY A 129 16.90 -12.24 3.29
N ASP A 130 15.90 -11.44 3.68
CA ASP A 130 16.08 -10.32 4.63
C ASP A 130 15.17 -10.51 5.86
N PRO A 131 15.71 -11.04 6.98
CA PRO A 131 14.96 -11.21 8.23
C PRO A 131 14.36 -9.92 8.78
N ALA A 132 14.87 -8.74 8.44
CA ALA A 132 14.28 -7.48 8.90
C ALA A 132 12.89 -7.21 8.30
N THR A 133 12.56 -7.87 7.19
CA THR A 133 11.25 -7.79 6.53
C THR A 133 10.20 -8.74 7.12
N TYR A 134 10.60 -9.66 7.99
CA TYR A 134 9.72 -10.68 8.55
C TYR A 134 8.68 -10.08 9.52
N ILE A 135 7.52 -10.72 9.58
CA ILE A 135 6.34 -10.25 10.30
C ILE A 135 6.53 -10.42 11.81
N GLN A 136 6.46 -9.32 12.55
CA GLN A 136 6.67 -9.32 14.00
C GLN A 136 5.42 -9.74 14.76
N GLY A 137 5.57 -10.67 15.70
CA GLY A 137 4.52 -11.02 16.66
C GLY A 137 3.35 -11.83 16.07
N ALA A 138 3.48 -12.31 14.84
CA ALA A 138 2.54 -13.22 14.19
C ALA A 138 3.15 -14.62 14.05
N SER A 139 2.30 -15.64 14.10
CA SER A 139 2.65 -17.03 13.80
C SER A 139 1.43 -17.71 13.18
N TYR A 140 1.65 -18.62 12.24
CA TYR A 140 0.59 -19.18 11.40
C TYR A 140 0.49 -20.69 11.56
N ASP A 141 -0.74 -21.19 11.61
CA ASP A 141 -1.02 -22.63 11.71
C ASP A 141 -0.71 -23.36 10.39
N LEU A 142 -0.78 -22.64 9.27
CA LEU A 142 -0.51 -23.16 7.94
C LEU A 142 0.34 -22.17 7.13
N VAL A 143 1.50 -22.61 6.65
CA VAL A 143 2.31 -21.85 5.69
C VAL A 143 2.22 -22.53 4.32
N VAL A 144 1.81 -21.80 3.29
CA VAL A 144 1.69 -22.30 1.92
C VAL A 144 2.61 -21.53 0.97
N ALA A 145 3.09 -22.20 -0.07
CA ALA A 145 3.83 -21.55 -1.16
C ALA A 145 3.61 -22.30 -2.47
N ALA A 146 3.36 -21.55 -3.56
CA ALA A 146 3.15 -22.11 -4.89
C ALA A 146 4.22 -21.64 -5.86
N ASP A 147 4.91 -22.61 -6.45
CA ASP A 147 5.90 -22.45 -7.51
C ASP A 147 7.09 -21.53 -7.21
N VAL A 148 7.43 -21.42 -5.94
CA VAL A 148 8.49 -20.56 -5.42
C VAL A 148 9.91 -21.09 -5.65
N LEU A 149 10.07 -22.33 -6.15
CA LEU A 149 11.37 -22.99 -6.28
C LEU A 149 11.90 -22.95 -7.72
N TYR A 150 12.66 -21.91 -8.07
CA TYR A 150 13.26 -21.75 -9.39
C TYR A 150 14.74 -21.31 -9.36
N LEU A 151 15.23 -20.72 -8.26
CA LEU A 151 16.64 -20.39 -8.03
C LEU A 151 17.20 -21.19 -6.83
N PRO A 152 18.49 -21.56 -6.85
CA PRO A 152 19.12 -22.27 -5.72
C PRO A 152 19.06 -21.52 -4.39
N GLU A 153 19.13 -20.19 -4.42
CA GLU A 153 19.01 -19.33 -3.22
C GLU A 153 17.68 -19.51 -2.48
N HIS A 154 16.61 -19.90 -3.17
CA HIS A 154 15.32 -20.16 -2.53
C HIS A 154 15.35 -21.38 -1.63
N CYS A 155 16.19 -22.39 -1.95
CA CYS A 155 16.38 -23.55 -1.09
C CYS A 155 16.93 -23.15 0.28
N ALA A 156 17.70 -22.05 0.37
CA ALA A 156 18.27 -21.55 1.61
C ALA A 156 17.34 -20.55 2.32
N ALA A 157 16.77 -19.59 1.58
CA ALA A 157 16.01 -18.49 2.17
C ALA A 157 14.58 -18.87 2.57
N LEU A 158 13.89 -19.69 1.75
CA LEU A 158 12.49 -20.04 2.01
C LEU A 158 12.29 -20.79 3.35
N PRO A 159 13.11 -21.80 3.71
CA PRO A 159 12.98 -22.49 5.00
C PRO A 159 13.12 -21.58 6.21
N ASP A 160 13.93 -20.52 6.10
CA ASP A 160 14.09 -19.54 7.19
C ASP A 160 12.83 -18.71 7.38
N ALA A 161 12.24 -18.23 6.28
CA ALA A 161 10.95 -17.54 6.32
C ALA A 161 9.84 -18.47 6.84
N VAL A 162 9.81 -19.74 6.43
CA VAL A 162 8.87 -20.73 6.96
C VAL A 162 9.04 -20.88 8.47
N ALA A 163 10.25 -21.16 8.96
CA ALA A 163 10.48 -21.42 10.37
C ALA A 163 10.23 -20.19 11.25
N ALA A 164 10.55 -18.98 10.77
CA ALA A 164 10.31 -17.75 11.53
C ALA A 164 8.81 -17.45 11.77
N HIS A 165 7.93 -17.94 10.89
CA HIS A 165 6.50 -17.62 10.91
C HIS A 165 5.59 -18.81 11.27
N LEU A 166 6.12 -20.04 11.33
CA LEU A 166 5.32 -21.22 11.65
C LEU A 166 4.97 -21.28 13.15
N ALA A 167 3.69 -21.49 13.47
CA ALA A 167 3.25 -21.71 14.84
C ALA A 167 3.67 -23.10 15.35
N PRO A 168 3.88 -23.28 16.67
CA PRO A 168 4.04 -24.62 17.24
C PRO A 168 2.81 -25.49 16.94
N GLY A 169 3.03 -26.69 16.41
CA GLY A 169 1.95 -27.54 15.90
C GLY A 169 1.50 -27.24 14.45
N GLY A 170 2.11 -26.25 13.79
CA GLY A 170 1.74 -25.82 12.45
C GLY A 170 2.18 -26.78 11.34
N GLU A 171 1.59 -26.58 10.17
CA GLU A 171 1.84 -27.35 8.95
C GLU A 171 2.36 -26.46 7.82
N VAL A 172 3.14 -27.05 6.93
CA VAL A 172 3.73 -26.39 5.75
C VAL A 172 3.34 -27.18 4.51
N VAL A 173 2.91 -26.47 3.47
CA VAL A 173 2.56 -27.06 2.17
C VAL A 173 3.20 -26.24 1.05
N VAL A 174 4.18 -26.82 0.36
CA VAL A 174 4.84 -26.20 -0.78
C VAL A 174 4.55 -27.01 -2.03
N ALA A 175 3.98 -26.38 -3.05
CA ALA A 175 3.89 -26.96 -4.39
C ALA A 175 4.97 -26.32 -5.26
N CYS A 176 5.76 -27.11 -6.00
CA CYS A 176 6.82 -26.56 -6.85
C CYS A 176 7.07 -27.36 -8.13
N GLY A 177 7.36 -26.64 -9.21
CA GLY A 177 7.77 -27.23 -10.49
C GLY A 177 9.16 -27.85 -10.41
N LEU A 178 9.32 -29.06 -10.96
CA LEU A 178 10.60 -29.75 -11.04
C LEU A 178 11.44 -29.21 -12.22
N ARG A 179 12.14 -28.10 -11.98
CA ARG A 179 12.92 -27.38 -13.01
C ARG A 179 14.36 -27.85 -13.14
N ARG A 180 15.02 -28.12 -12.01
CA ARG A 180 16.43 -28.52 -11.95
C ARG A 180 16.61 -29.66 -10.97
N ALA A 181 17.45 -30.63 -11.33
CA ALA A 181 17.80 -31.73 -10.45
C ALA A 181 18.48 -31.19 -9.17
N GLY A 182 18.12 -31.73 -8.01
CA GLY A 182 18.74 -31.41 -6.72
C GLY A 182 18.08 -30.26 -5.94
N LEU A 183 17.25 -29.42 -6.57
CA LEU A 183 16.60 -28.30 -5.84
C LEU A 183 15.58 -28.78 -4.81
N LEU A 184 14.81 -29.82 -5.16
CA LEU A 184 13.82 -30.40 -4.26
C LEU A 184 14.49 -31.07 -3.06
N GLU A 185 15.56 -31.83 -3.31
CA GLU A 185 16.38 -32.44 -2.26
C GLU A 185 17.02 -31.39 -1.36
N ALA A 186 17.57 -30.31 -1.95
CA ALA A 186 18.14 -29.21 -1.20
C ALA A 186 17.11 -28.46 -0.35
N LEU A 187 15.89 -28.27 -0.85
CA LEU A 187 14.79 -27.70 -0.07
C LEU A 187 14.43 -28.59 1.12
N VAL A 188 14.29 -29.89 0.90
CA VAL A 188 13.97 -30.87 1.97
C VAL A 188 15.05 -30.88 3.04
N ASP A 189 16.33 -30.91 2.65
CA ASP A 189 17.44 -30.89 3.59
C ASP A 189 17.49 -29.57 4.37
N SER A 190 17.18 -28.44 3.72
CA SER A 190 17.16 -27.14 4.37
C SER A 190 15.96 -26.97 5.33
N LEU A 191 14.78 -27.49 4.98
CA LEU A 191 13.62 -27.58 5.90
C LEU A 191 13.95 -28.41 7.15
N ARG A 192 14.63 -29.55 6.99
CA ARG A 192 15.11 -30.35 8.13
C ARG A 192 16.12 -29.58 8.97
N SER A 193 17.00 -28.81 8.36
CA SER A 193 18.01 -28.02 9.08
C SER A 193 17.41 -26.95 10.01
N VAL A 194 16.20 -26.46 9.70
CA VAL A 194 15.46 -25.50 10.54
C VAL A 194 14.48 -26.20 11.50
N GLY A 195 14.51 -27.53 11.60
CA GLY A 195 13.79 -28.32 12.59
C GLY A 195 12.45 -28.89 12.11
N LEU A 196 12.17 -28.90 10.81
CA LEU A 196 11.04 -29.63 10.23
C LEU A 196 11.52 -31.05 9.86
N ASP A 197 11.51 -31.98 10.81
CA ASP A 197 12.06 -33.33 10.60
C ASP A 197 11.16 -34.23 9.73
N ASP A 198 9.84 -34.07 9.85
CA ASP A 198 8.83 -34.93 9.19
C ASP A 198 8.39 -34.35 7.84
N VAL A 199 9.35 -34.23 6.92
CA VAL A 199 9.10 -33.75 5.55
C VAL A 199 8.69 -34.92 4.65
N CYS A 200 7.50 -34.82 4.07
CA CYS A 200 6.97 -35.72 3.05
C CYS A 200 7.05 -35.05 1.67
N VAL A 201 7.45 -35.82 0.67
CA VAL A 201 7.48 -35.40 -0.73
C VAL A 201 6.59 -36.32 -1.54
N ASP A 202 5.56 -35.75 -2.16
CA ASP A 202 4.61 -36.44 -3.02
C ASP A 202 4.74 -35.93 -4.46
N LEU A 203 5.16 -36.82 -5.35
CA LEU A 203 5.33 -36.54 -6.78
C LEU A 203 4.11 -36.95 -7.62
N GLY A 204 3.12 -37.60 -7.01
CA GLY A 204 1.96 -38.16 -7.71
C GLY A 204 0.73 -37.27 -7.64
N THR A 205 0.47 -36.64 -6.50
CA THR A 205 -0.80 -35.91 -6.27
C THR A 205 -0.97 -34.68 -7.17
N LEU A 206 0.10 -33.92 -7.42
CA LEU A 206 0.12 -32.81 -8.38
C LEU A 206 0.83 -33.19 -9.70
N GLY A 207 1.03 -34.50 -9.92
CA GLY A 207 1.66 -35.03 -11.11
C GLY A 207 0.78 -34.86 -12.35
N LEU A 208 1.42 -34.63 -13.49
CA LEU A 208 0.78 -34.40 -14.80
C LEU A 208 0.62 -35.69 -15.62
N ASP A 209 0.89 -36.87 -15.04
CA ASP A 209 1.05 -38.12 -15.77
C ASP A 209 -0.29 -38.66 -16.36
N PRO A 210 -0.34 -39.08 -17.63
CA PRO A 210 -1.54 -39.53 -18.33
C PRO A 210 -1.84 -41.02 -18.07
N VAL A 211 -1.85 -41.44 -16.81
CA VAL A 211 -2.20 -42.83 -16.47
C VAL A 211 -3.69 -43.03 -16.70
N ASP A 212 -4.07 -44.11 -17.41
CA ASP A 212 -5.46 -44.50 -17.70
C ASP A 212 -6.33 -44.40 -16.44
N GLY A 213 -7.16 -43.35 -16.36
CA GLY A 213 -8.00 -43.02 -15.19
C GLY A 213 -7.83 -41.61 -14.63
N ALA A 214 -6.78 -40.86 -15.00
CA ALA A 214 -6.65 -39.45 -14.60
C ALA A 214 -7.77 -38.59 -15.21
N ASP A 215 -8.39 -37.72 -14.40
CA ASP A 215 -9.52 -36.89 -14.79
C ASP A 215 -9.14 -35.97 -15.98
N ALA A 216 -10.10 -35.63 -16.84
CA ALA A 216 -9.87 -34.76 -18.00
C ALA A 216 -9.25 -33.40 -17.64
N ARG A 217 -9.37 -33.01 -16.37
CA ARG A 217 -8.83 -31.80 -15.75
C ARG A 217 -7.29 -31.80 -15.63
N ASN A 218 -6.67 -32.89 -15.16
CA ASN A 218 -5.20 -32.98 -15.05
C ASN A 218 -4.52 -32.88 -16.43
N ARG A 219 -5.17 -33.39 -17.48
CA ARG A 219 -4.70 -33.23 -18.87
C ARG A 219 -4.80 -31.78 -19.38
N ALA A 220 -5.82 -31.03 -18.95
CA ALA A 220 -5.95 -29.61 -19.29
C ALA A 220 -4.90 -28.76 -18.53
N ALA A 221 -4.68 -29.04 -17.24
CA ALA A 221 -3.63 -28.39 -16.44
C ALA A 221 -2.22 -28.68 -16.98
N ALA A 222 -1.95 -29.89 -17.48
CA ALA A 222 -0.69 -30.25 -18.14
C ALA A 222 -0.47 -29.47 -19.45
N ALA A 223 -1.51 -29.34 -20.27
CA ALA A 223 -1.44 -28.58 -21.52
C ALA A 223 -1.24 -27.07 -21.27
N VAL A 224 -1.89 -26.53 -20.24
CA VAL A 224 -1.70 -25.13 -19.81
C VAL A 224 -0.28 -24.93 -19.25
N THR A 225 0.20 -25.83 -18.39
CA THR A 225 1.57 -25.82 -17.84
C THR A 225 2.63 -25.78 -18.94
N ALA A 226 2.51 -26.63 -19.96
CA ALA A 226 3.44 -26.67 -21.08
C ALA A 226 3.43 -25.38 -21.94
N SER A 227 2.32 -24.63 -21.94
CA SER A 227 2.19 -23.36 -22.66
C SER A 227 2.60 -22.14 -21.82
N GLU A 228 2.46 -22.20 -20.49
CA GLU A 228 2.83 -21.11 -19.57
C GLU A 228 4.35 -21.05 -19.36
N HIS A 229 5.03 -22.20 -19.39
CA HIS A 229 6.47 -22.33 -19.19
C HIS A 229 7.21 -22.56 -20.52
N ALA A 230 7.30 -21.53 -21.36
CA ALA A 230 7.95 -21.65 -22.69
C ALA A 230 9.43 -22.12 -22.61
N HIS A 231 10.13 -21.84 -21.51
CA HIS A 231 11.55 -22.16 -21.33
C HIS A 231 11.79 -23.44 -20.50
N ASP A 232 10.96 -23.73 -19.50
CA ASP A 232 11.14 -24.83 -18.53
C ASP A 232 9.97 -25.83 -18.50
N GLY A 233 8.91 -25.61 -19.28
CA GLY A 233 7.69 -26.42 -19.26
C GLY A 233 7.89 -27.83 -19.80
N ALA A 234 8.84 -27.98 -20.73
CA ALA A 234 9.27 -29.29 -21.20
C ALA A 234 10.00 -30.09 -20.11
N GLN A 235 10.75 -29.42 -19.23
CA GLN A 235 11.45 -30.06 -18.12
C GLN A 235 10.45 -30.46 -17.01
N ILE A 236 9.55 -29.56 -16.64
CA ILE A 236 8.48 -29.84 -15.66
C ILE A 236 7.61 -31.01 -16.15
N SER A 237 7.22 -31.01 -17.43
CA SER A 237 6.45 -32.10 -18.02
C SER A 237 7.24 -33.42 -18.06
N ALA A 238 8.53 -33.38 -18.40
CA ALA A 238 9.39 -34.57 -18.43
C ALA A 238 9.67 -35.14 -17.03
N ALA A 239 9.63 -34.30 -15.99
CA ALA A 239 9.80 -34.68 -14.59
C ALA A 239 8.50 -35.20 -13.94
N GLY A 240 7.41 -35.30 -14.70
CA GLY A 240 6.13 -35.81 -14.23
C GLY A 240 5.21 -34.77 -13.59
N GLY A 241 5.55 -33.49 -13.66
CA GLY A 241 4.70 -32.39 -13.18
C GLY A 241 5.25 -31.64 -11.97
N TYR A 242 4.36 -31.33 -11.03
CA TYR A 242 4.67 -30.59 -9.81
C TYR A 242 4.84 -31.54 -8.63
N ALA A 243 5.78 -31.22 -7.74
CA ALA A 243 5.93 -31.90 -6.46
C ALA A 243 5.14 -31.16 -5.38
N LEU A 244 4.52 -31.93 -4.47
CA LEU A 244 3.93 -31.43 -3.24
C LEU A 244 4.83 -31.83 -2.07
N VAL A 245 5.34 -30.84 -1.35
CA VAL A 245 6.12 -31.01 -0.13
C VAL A 245 5.25 -30.62 1.04
N THR A 246 5.06 -31.54 1.98
CA THR A 246 4.36 -31.26 3.24
C THR A 246 5.28 -31.51 4.42
N ALA A 247 5.14 -30.69 5.46
CA ALA A 247 5.85 -30.89 6.71
C ALA A 247 4.98 -30.42 7.87
N SER A 248 5.23 -30.97 9.07
CA SER A 248 4.57 -30.53 10.29
C SER A 248 5.57 -30.43 11.43
N VAL A 249 5.26 -29.58 12.40
CA VAL A 249 6.04 -29.46 13.64
C VAL A 249 5.18 -29.83 14.84
N LYS A 250 5.82 -30.26 15.94
CA LYS A 250 5.11 -30.60 17.17
C LYS A 250 4.69 -29.35 17.95
N ALA A 251 3.72 -29.49 18.85
CA ALA A 251 3.23 -28.39 19.69
C ALA A 251 4.29 -27.78 20.63
N ASP A 252 5.38 -28.50 20.93
CA ASP A 252 6.51 -28.03 21.73
C ASP A 252 7.69 -27.52 20.89
N TRP A 253 7.56 -27.54 19.56
CA TRP A 253 8.57 -27.05 18.65
C TRP A 253 8.80 -25.55 18.80
N LYS A 254 10.04 -25.13 18.55
CA LYS A 254 10.45 -23.73 18.51
C LYS A 254 11.36 -23.50 17.33
N PRO A 255 11.29 -22.33 16.69
CA PRO A 255 12.23 -21.98 15.63
C PRO A 255 13.67 -21.94 16.16
N PRO A 256 14.66 -22.16 15.28
CA PRO A 256 16.07 -21.92 15.59
C PRO A 256 16.29 -20.53 16.21
N GLU A 257 17.26 -20.39 17.13
CA GLU A 257 17.47 -19.12 17.86
C GLU A 257 17.68 -17.92 16.93
N ARG A 258 18.39 -18.12 15.81
CA ARG A 258 18.62 -17.11 14.77
C ARG A 258 17.36 -16.65 14.02
N LEU A 259 16.28 -17.43 14.11
CA LEU A 259 14.96 -17.16 13.52
C LEU A 259 13.89 -16.93 14.60
N SER A 260 14.32 -16.79 15.87
CA SER A 260 13.39 -16.49 16.95
C SER A 260 12.82 -15.08 16.78
N ALA A 261 11.60 -14.84 17.29
CA ALA A 261 10.98 -13.51 17.26
C ALA A 261 11.90 -12.39 17.78
N ARG A 262 12.77 -12.71 18.75
CA ARG A 262 13.79 -11.77 19.24
C ARG A 262 14.85 -11.48 18.18
N ALA A 263 15.43 -12.49 17.56
CA ALA A 263 16.46 -12.32 16.54
C ALA A 263 15.92 -11.51 15.34
N VAL A 264 14.67 -11.77 14.94
CA VAL A 264 14.01 -11.02 13.88
C VAL A 264 13.80 -9.56 14.29
N ALA A 265 13.36 -9.30 15.53
CA ALA A 265 13.23 -7.93 16.04
C ALA A 265 14.57 -7.19 16.12
N ASP A 266 15.65 -7.90 16.48
CA ASP A 266 17.00 -7.35 16.56
C ASP A 266 17.51 -7.00 15.15
N ALA A 267 17.37 -7.89 14.16
CA ALA A 267 17.72 -7.64 12.75
C ALA A 267 16.97 -6.43 12.17
N LYS A 268 15.68 -6.29 12.48
CA LYS A 268 14.89 -5.13 12.06
C LYS A 268 15.42 -3.82 12.64
N ARG A 269 15.79 -3.81 13.93
CA ARG A 269 16.36 -2.62 14.59
C ARG A 269 17.70 -2.24 13.99
N GLU A 270 18.54 -3.23 13.70
CA GLU A 270 19.84 -3.02 13.05
C GLU A 270 19.66 -2.37 11.67
N ARG A 271 18.74 -2.89 10.83
CA ARG A 271 18.41 -2.29 9.52
C ARG A 271 17.88 -0.86 9.65
N GLU A 272 16.97 -0.60 10.59
CA GLU A 272 16.47 0.76 10.85
C GLU A 272 17.55 1.73 11.39
N GLU A 273 18.57 1.21 12.09
CA GLU A 273 19.72 2.00 12.54
C GLU A 273 20.70 2.28 11.40
N GLU A 274 20.95 1.30 10.53
CA GLU A 274 21.75 1.45 9.32
C GLU A 274 21.13 2.48 8.35
N GLU A 275 19.83 2.38 8.08
CA GLU A 275 19.09 3.33 7.26
C GLU A 275 19.16 4.75 7.84
N ARG A 276 18.97 4.93 9.16
CA ARG A 276 19.16 6.23 9.83
C ARG A 276 20.58 6.76 9.70
N ASN A 277 21.59 5.92 9.89
CA ASN A 277 22.99 6.31 9.77
C ASN A 277 23.34 6.71 8.33
N GLU A 278 22.75 6.05 7.34
CA GLU A 278 22.91 6.38 5.93
C GLU A 278 22.22 7.70 5.58
N GLU A 279 21.01 7.93 6.08
CA GLU A 279 20.30 9.22 5.96
C GLU A 279 21.11 10.37 6.58
N GLU A 280 21.64 10.18 7.80
CA GLU A 280 22.48 11.18 8.48
C GLU A 280 23.77 11.47 7.71
N ARG A 281 24.40 10.44 7.11
CA ARG A 281 25.58 10.62 6.24
C ARG A 281 25.23 11.39 4.98
N ASN A 282 24.13 11.03 4.32
CA ASN A 282 23.65 11.70 3.13
C ASN A 282 23.28 13.17 3.41
N GLU A 283 22.73 13.46 4.58
CA GLU A 283 22.44 14.83 5.03
C GLU A 283 23.72 15.62 5.35
N ALA A 284 24.71 14.98 6.00
CA ALA A 284 26.01 15.59 6.26
C ALA A 284 26.76 15.94 4.96
N GLU A 285 26.73 15.05 3.97
CA GLU A 285 27.35 15.29 2.65
C GLU A 285 26.65 16.41 1.87
N ARG A 286 25.31 16.49 1.92
CA ARG A 286 24.55 17.61 1.35
C ARG A 286 24.90 18.94 2.02
N ASN A 287 25.00 18.94 3.35
CA ASN A 287 25.37 20.13 4.13
C ASN A 287 26.84 20.56 3.89
N GLU A 288 27.74 19.64 3.55
CA GLU A 288 29.12 19.95 3.20
C GLU A 288 29.25 20.47 1.75
N ALA A 289 28.42 19.98 0.82
CA ALA A 289 28.31 20.48 -0.54
C ALA A 289 27.76 21.91 -0.62
N ASP A 290 26.88 22.31 0.31
CA ASP A 290 26.28 23.65 0.39
C ASP A 290 27.13 24.70 1.12
N ARG A 291 28.35 24.35 1.56
CA ARG A 291 29.28 25.35 2.13
C ARG A 291 29.87 26.23 1.02
N PRO A 292 29.72 27.57 1.09
CA PRO A 292 30.29 28.45 0.08
C PRO A 292 31.82 28.34 0.10
N ARG A 293 32.40 27.92 -1.04
CA ARG A 293 33.86 27.91 -1.23
C ARG A 293 34.37 29.35 -1.16
N ILE A 294 34.90 29.74 -0.01
CA ILE A 294 35.59 31.02 0.17
C ILE A 294 36.87 31.00 -0.68
N ARG A 295 36.85 31.72 -1.82
CA ARG A 295 38.07 32.11 -2.54
C ARG A 295 38.81 33.14 -1.69
N GLY A 296 39.85 32.70 -0.99
CA GLY A 296 40.85 33.58 -0.41
C GLY A 296 41.99 33.84 -1.40
N GLU A 297 42.04 35.05 -1.95
CA GLU A 297 43.22 35.54 -2.67
C GLU A 297 44.33 35.96 -1.70
N GLY A 298 45.51 35.35 -1.86
CA GLY A 298 46.81 36.03 -1.88
C GLY A 298 47.52 36.37 -0.57
N ASN A 299 48.64 35.68 -0.30
CA ASN A 299 49.88 36.41 0.01
C ASN A 299 51.15 35.63 -0.39
N ARG A 300 52.18 36.36 -0.84
CA ARG A 300 53.37 35.88 -1.58
C ARG A 300 54.61 35.56 -0.69
N THR A 301 55.26 34.41 -0.96
CA THR A 301 56.73 34.09 -1.04
C THR A 301 57.71 34.34 0.14
N PRO A 302 58.98 33.83 0.14
CA PRO A 302 59.65 32.71 -0.58
C PRO A 302 60.52 31.78 0.31
N GLY A 303 61.01 30.64 -0.20
CA GLY A 303 62.13 29.92 0.42
C GLY A 303 62.43 28.55 -0.18
N ALA A 304 63.45 28.47 -1.02
CA ALA A 304 64.01 27.25 -1.59
C ALA A 304 64.71 26.37 -0.54
N VAL A 305 64.60 25.03 -0.65
CA VAL A 305 65.73 24.08 -0.53
C VAL A 305 65.36 22.79 -1.28
N ALA A 306 66.33 22.25 -2.03
CA ALA A 306 66.29 21.01 -2.80
C ALA A 306 66.62 19.76 -1.94
N SER A 307 66.18 18.58 -2.38
CA SER A 307 66.96 17.31 -2.55
C SER A 307 65.97 16.12 -2.62
N GLU A 308 65.86 15.41 -3.75
CA GLU A 308 66.56 14.14 -4.05
C GLU A 308 66.32 13.01 -3.02
N THR A 309 65.69 11.90 -3.48
CA THR A 309 66.23 10.51 -3.60
C THR A 309 65.05 9.57 -3.90
N ALA A 310 64.97 8.93 -5.08
CA ALA A 310 65.50 7.59 -5.41
C ALA A 310 64.82 6.48 -4.58
N ALA A 311 63.85 5.75 -5.13
CA ALA A 311 64.00 4.50 -5.92
C ALA A 311 64.41 3.28 -5.07
N THR A 312 63.60 2.22 -5.11
CA THR A 312 64.02 0.85 -5.51
C THR A 312 62.81 -0.07 -5.66
N ARG A 313 62.84 -0.83 -6.76
CA ARG A 313 62.07 -2.05 -7.03
C ARG A 313 62.49 -3.18 -6.09
N GLU A 314 61.60 -4.12 -5.83
CA GLU A 314 61.94 -5.54 -5.82
C GLU A 314 60.69 -6.38 -6.17
N GLU A 315 60.87 -7.24 -7.17
CA GLU A 315 59.96 -8.33 -7.55
C GLU A 315 60.18 -9.49 -6.58
N ASP A 316 59.13 -10.20 -6.20
CA ASP A 316 59.26 -11.62 -5.88
C ASP A 316 57.96 -12.36 -6.24
N GLN A 317 58.09 -13.33 -7.13
CA GLN A 317 57.09 -14.35 -7.44
C GLN A 317 57.19 -15.46 -6.39
N LEU A 318 56.06 -15.99 -5.91
CA LEU A 318 55.86 -17.42 -5.62
C LEU A 318 54.39 -17.66 -5.25
N GLY A 319 53.83 -18.74 -5.78
CA GLY A 319 52.39 -19.00 -5.83
C GLY A 319 51.75 -19.60 -4.58
N GLY A 320 50.42 -19.58 -4.62
CA GLY A 320 49.49 -20.25 -3.71
C GLY A 320 48.06 -19.99 -4.17
N GLU A 321 47.35 -21.04 -4.58
CA GLU A 321 45.91 -21.06 -4.93
C GLU A 321 44.99 -21.00 -3.68
N PRO A 322 43.64 -20.95 -3.80
CA PRO A 322 42.86 -19.71 -3.75
C PRO A 322 41.91 -19.68 -2.54
N SER A 323 41.35 -18.51 -2.22
CA SER A 323 40.20 -18.43 -1.31
C SER A 323 39.20 -17.37 -1.79
N GLU A 324 37.97 -17.84 -1.94
CA GLU A 324 36.74 -17.16 -2.37
C GLU A 324 36.26 -16.12 -1.34
N ILE A 325 35.54 -15.10 -1.82
CA ILE A 325 34.18 -14.66 -1.42
C ILE A 325 34.00 -13.14 -1.65
N ASP A 326 32.84 -12.81 -2.26
CA ASP A 326 32.25 -11.52 -2.70
C ASP A 326 32.83 -10.84 -3.97
N SER A 327 32.06 -10.45 -4.99
CA SER A 327 30.60 -10.33 -5.16
C SER A 327 30.28 -10.20 -6.68
N ASP A 328 29.56 -11.16 -7.27
CA ASP A 328 29.09 -11.09 -8.67
C ASP A 328 27.63 -11.56 -8.76
N ALA A 329 26.70 -10.71 -8.31
CA ALA A 329 25.25 -10.89 -8.47
C ALA A 329 24.70 -10.12 -9.68
N ASN A 330 25.45 -10.13 -10.80
CA ASN A 330 25.04 -9.53 -12.07
C ASN A 330 25.28 -10.49 -13.25
N SER A 331 25.03 -11.78 -13.07
CA SER A 331 25.13 -12.76 -14.16
C SER A 331 24.14 -13.91 -13.98
N ALA A 332 22.88 -13.61 -14.26
CA ALA A 332 21.90 -14.59 -14.75
C ALA A 332 20.92 -13.94 -15.75
N MET A 333 21.39 -12.89 -16.44
CA MET A 333 20.75 -12.26 -17.61
C MET A 333 21.62 -12.50 -18.86
N GLY A 334 22.30 -13.66 -18.90
CA GLY A 334 23.42 -13.96 -19.80
C GLY A 334 23.12 -14.89 -20.97
N ASP A 335 21.96 -15.57 -21.02
CA ASP A 335 21.67 -16.57 -22.07
C ASP A 335 20.50 -16.18 -22.98
N PHE A 336 20.42 -14.90 -23.38
CA PHE A 336 19.39 -14.42 -24.32
C PHE A 336 19.93 -13.53 -25.45
N LEU A 337 21.19 -13.74 -25.85
CA LEU A 337 21.78 -13.09 -27.04
C LEU A 337 22.69 -14.06 -27.79
N ASP A 338 22.11 -15.15 -28.32
CA ASP A 338 22.82 -16.04 -29.26
C ASP A 338 21.91 -16.53 -30.41
N ASP A 339 20.96 -15.70 -30.87
CA ASP A 339 20.08 -16.07 -31.98
C ASP A 339 19.77 -14.93 -32.96
N PHE A 340 20.76 -14.08 -33.27
CA PHE A 340 20.69 -13.17 -34.43
C PHE A 340 22.05 -12.93 -35.09
N GLU A 341 22.75 -14.00 -35.49
CA GLU A 341 23.74 -13.96 -36.56
C GLU A 341 23.25 -14.81 -37.73
N ASP A 342 22.47 -14.21 -38.64
CA ASP A 342 22.56 -14.48 -40.08
C ASP A 342 21.59 -13.60 -40.88
N LEU A 343 21.93 -12.33 -41.09
CA LEU A 343 21.50 -11.59 -42.28
C LEU A 343 22.63 -10.63 -42.70
N GLY A 344 23.58 -11.18 -43.47
CA GLY A 344 24.60 -10.38 -44.13
C GLY A 344 24.01 -9.50 -45.23
N VAL A 345 24.39 -8.21 -45.24
CA VAL A 345 24.44 -7.43 -46.49
C VAL A 345 25.60 -6.44 -46.45
N ASP A 346 26.22 -6.35 -47.62
CA ASP A 346 27.53 -5.84 -48.01
C ASP A 346 27.83 -4.35 -47.73
N ALA A 347 29.12 -4.04 -47.60
CA ALA A 347 29.65 -2.70 -47.37
C ALA A 347 29.80 -1.90 -48.68
N GLY A 348 29.43 -0.60 -48.68
CA GLY A 348 29.88 0.31 -49.75
C GLY A 348 29.20 1.68 -49.86
N ALA A 349 29.96 2.72 -49.51
CA ALA A 349 29.89 4.13 -49.97
C ALA A 349 28.98 5.15 -49.23
N PRO A 350 29.39 6.46 -49.19
CA PRO A 350 29.00 7.40 -48.14
C PRO A 350 27.92 8.38 -48.60
N VAL A 351 27.04 8.82 -47.69
CA VAL A 351 26.21 10.02 -47.93
C VAL A 351 26.17 10.90 -46.68
N THR A 352 26.40 12.18 -46.96
CA THR A 352 26.72 13.31 -46.10
C THR A 352 25.62 13.75 -45.15
N ARG A 353 26.09 14.12 -43.95
CA ARG A 353 25.42 14.86 -42.88
C ARG A 353 24.84 16.19 -43.40
N ALA A 354 23.58 16.46 -43.09
CA ALA A 354 23.00 17.79 -43.15
C ALA A 354 22.55 18.19 -41.73
N VAL A 355 23.19 19.25 -41.22
CA VAL A 355 22.73 20.06 -40.08
C VAL A 355 22.54 21.46 -40.68
N PRO A 356 21.37 22.10 -40.51
CA PRO A 356 21.26 23.19 -39.54
C PRO A 356 19.86 23.24 -38.85
N ALA A 357 19.62 23.90 -37.73
CA ALA A 357 20.28 25.01 -37.06
C ALA A 357 20.06 24.93 -35.54
N SER A 358 20.86 25.72 -34.81
CA SER A 358 20.78 26.03 -33.38
C SER A 358 19.51 26.78 -32.99
N ASP A 359 19.35 26.95 -31.66
CA ASP A 359 18.34 27.72 -30.89
C ASP A 359 17.31 26.72 -30.27
N ASP A 360 17.22 26.47 -28.97
CA ASP A 360 17.65 27.19 -27.76
C ASP A 360 18.03 26.20 -26.64
N ASP A 361 18.90 26.65 -25.73
CA ASP A 361 19.15 26.03 -24.42
C ASP A 361 17.87 26.17 -23.57
N ASP A 362 17.03 25.14 -23.51
CA ASP A 362 16.10 24.98 -22.39
C ASP A 362 16.87 24.29 -21.26
N GLU A 363 17.41 25.10 -20.34
CA GLU A 363 17.74 24.64 -19.01
C GLU A 363 16.50 23.93 -18.45
N ASP A 364 16.59 22.62 -18.16
CA ASP A 364 15.52 21.88 -17.48
C ASP A 364 15.23 22.59 -16.13
N GLU A 365 14.24 23.47 -16.13
CA GLU A 365 13.73 24.14 -14.94
C GLU A 365 13.22 23.02 -14.03
N VAL A 366 13.96 22.71 -12.96
CA VAL A 366 13.52 21.75 -11.94
C VAL A 366 12.17 22.25 -11.46
N ASP A 367 11.09 21.56 -11.85
CA ASP A 367 9.73 22.02 -11.61
C ASP A 367 9.41 21.93 -10.10
N THR A 368 9.89 22.93 -9.34
CA THR A 368 9.73 22.96 -7.89
C THR A 368 8.27 23.22 -7.58
N LEU A 369 7.66 22.27 -6.87
CA LEU A 369 6.29 22.38 -6.40
C LEU A 369 6.11 23.65 -5.53
N PRO A 370 4.96 24.34 -5.63
CA PRO A 370 4.72 25.59 -4.90
C PRO A 370 4.61 25.36 -3.38
N PRO A 371 4.75 26.40 -2.54
CA PRO A 371 4.53 26.28 -1.11
C PRO A 371 3.14 25.72 -0.78
N TYR A 372 3.08 24.76 0.14
CA TYR A 372 1.80 24.19 0.60
C TYR A 372 1.13 25.01 1.70
N ARG A 373 1.83 25.99 2.28
CA ARG A 373 1.28 26.96 3.23
C ARG A 373 1.09 28.30 2.56
N VAL A 374 -0.11 28.85 2.70
CA VAL A 374 -0.45 30.20 2.24
C VAL A 374 -0.88 30.99 3.47
N HIS A 375 -0.38 32.22 3.56
CA HIS A 375 -0.58 33.06 4.72
C HIS A 375 -1.43 34.29 4.41
N PRO A 376 -2.77 34.23 4.62
CA PRO A 376 -3.60 35.42 4.53
C PRO A 376 -3.16 36.50 5.51
N SER A 377 -3.14 37.73 5.03
CA SER A 377 -2.82 38.90 5.86
C SER A 377 -3.91 39.16 6.90
N PRO A 378 -3.59 39.81 8.04
CA PRO A 378 -4.58 40.15 9.06
C PRO A 378 -5.79 40.95 8.53
N ALA A 379 -5.61 41.73 7.47
CA ALA A 379 -6.70 42.48 6.82
C ALA A 379 -7.68 41.56 6.05
N GLU A 380 -7.17 40.53 5.38
CA GLU A 380 -8.00 39.51 4.73
C GLU A 380 -8.78 38.72 5.78
N VAL A 381 -8.12 38.32 6.88
CA VAL A 381 -8.77 37.60 7.97
C VAL A 381 -9.88 38.42 8.62
N ALA A 382 -9.61 39.70 8.92
CA ALA A 382 -10.60 40.60 9.51
C ALA A 382 -11.80 40.88 8.58
N SER A 383 -11.59 40.89 7.27
CA SER A 383 -12.67 41.07 6.29
C SER A 383 -13.40 39.78 5.91
N GLY A 384 -12.81 38.62 6.22
CA GLY A 384 -13.32 37.30 5.81
C GLY A 384 -13.24 37.06 4.31
N ALA A 385 -12.41 37.82 3.58
CA ALA A 385 -12.33 37.78 2.12
C ALA A 385 -10.87 37.64 1.66
N PRO A 386 -10.51 36.57 0.94
CA PRO A 386 -9.16 36.40 0.42
C PRO A 386 -8.88 37.36 -0.75
N SER A 387 -7.65 37.86 -0.81
CA SER A 387 -7.13 38.64 -1.94
C SER A 387 -6.91 37.77 -3.18
N ALA A 388 -6.80 38.40 -4.34
CA ALA A 388 -6.51 37.70 -5.60
C ALA A 388 -5.18 36.92 -5.55
N SER A 389 -4.18 37.40 -4.80
CA SER A 389 -2.91 36.70 -4.59
C SER A 389 -3.06 35.47 -3.70
N THR A 390 -3.80 35.58 -2.59
CA THR A 390 -4.09 34.44 -1.71
C THR A 390 -4.86 33.35 -2.45
N ILE A 391 -5.87 33.75 -3.25
CA ILE A 391 -6.62 32.82 -4.11
C ILE A 391 -5.69 32.15 -5.13
N ALA A 392 -4.76 32.90 -5.74
CA ALA A 392 -3.79 32.36 -6.69
C ALA A 392 -2.94 31.26 -6.07
N ALA A 393 -2.31 31.58 -4.93
CA ALA A 393 -1.40 30.68 -4.24
C ALA A 393 -2.12 29.44 -3.73
N ALA A 394 -3.33 29.61 -3.17
CA ALA A 394 -4.13 28.50 -2.69
C ALA A 394 -4.54 27.55 -3.83
N ALA A 395 -4.99 28.11 -4.96
CA ALA A 395 -5.37 27.33 -6.13
C ALA A 395 -4.18 26.58 -6.74
N ASP A 396 -3.04 27.24 -6.88
CA ASP A 396 -1.81 26.67 -7.43
C ASP A 396 -1.26 25.54 -6.55
N SER A 397 -1.20 25.77 -5.23
CA SER A 397 -0.84 24.72 -4.28
C SER A 397 -1.79 23.53 -4.35
N LEU A 398 -3.10 23.75 -4.33
CA LEU A 398 -4.06 22.65 -4.40
C LEU A 398 -3.93 21.85 -5.71
N ALA A 399 -3.71 22.52 -6.84
CA ALA A 399 -3.56 21.89 -8.14
C ALA A 399 -2.26 21.09 -8.29
N ARG A 400 -1.16 21.56 -7.69
CA ARG A 400 0.19 20.98 -7.88
C ARG A 400 0.66 20.11 -6.72
N ASN A 401 0.40 20.50 -5.48
CA ASN A 401 0.72 19.71 -4.29
C ASN A 401 -0.35 18.64 -3.98
N GLY A 402 -1.57 18.84 -4.48
CA GLY A 402 -2.74 18.02 -4.11
C GLY A 402 -3.41 18.47 -2.81
N PHE A 403 -2.80 19.41 -2.08
CA PHE A 403 -3.35 20.01 -0.86
C PHE A 403 -2.81 21.41 -0.61
N VAL A 404 -3.43 22.15 0.31
CA VAL A 404 -2.96 23.45 0.78
C VAL A 404 -3.45 23.73 2.19
N VAL A 405 -2.63 24.43 2.98
CA VAL A 405 -2.96 24.93 4.31
C VAL A 405 -3.01 26.45 4.27
N LEU A 406 -4.14 27.02 4.67
CA LEU A 406 -4.33 28.44 4.90
C LEU A 406 -4.24 28.72 6.40
N GLU A 407 -3.28 29.54 6.80
CA GLU A 407 -3.12 29.99 8.18
C GLU A 407 -2.73 31.46 8.22
N ALA A 408 -3.38 32.26 9.08
CA ALA A 408 -3.10 33.69 9.15
C ALA A 408 -1.62 33.97 9.49
N GLU A 409 -1.05 35.03 8.91
CA GLU A 409 0.34 35.45 9.18
C GLU A 409 0.62 35.70 10.67
N ASP A 410 -0.37 36.24 11.39
CA ASP A 410 -0.29 36.53 12.83
C ASP A 410 -0.65 35.32 13.70
N GLY A 411 -0.98 34.19 13.09
CA GLY A 411 -1.38 32.97 13.77
C GLY A 411 -2.82 32.94 14.29
N ALA A 412 -3.64 33.93 13.96
CA ALA A 412 -5.07 33.89 14.24
C ALA A 412 -5.79 32.80 13.42
N GLY A 413 -6.92 32.31 13.94
CA GLY A 413 -7.80 31.42 13.18
C GLY A 413 -8.50 32.20 12.05
N LEU A 414 -8.66 31.55 10.90
CA LEU A 414 -9.48 32.08 9.79
C LEU A 414 -10.97 32.05 10.10
N VAL A 415 -11.35 31.28 11.11
CA VAL A 415 -12.71 31.12 11.61
C VAL A 415 -12.81 31.74 13.00
N ALA A 416 -13.90 32.47 13.25
CA ALA A 416 -14.17 33.07 14.56
C ALA A 416 -14.26 32.01 15.67
N SER A 417 -13.74 32.36 16.86
CA SER A 417 -13.60 31.40 17.96
C SER A 417 -14.93 30.89 18.50
N ASP A 418 -16.00 31.70 18.45
CA ASP A 418 -17.34 31.30 18.88
C ASP A 418 -17.95 30.23 17.95
N VAL A 419 -17.69 30.31 16.64
CA VAL A 419 -18.07 29.27 15.67
C VAL A 419 -17.30 27.98 15.95
N LEU A 420 -15.99 28.07 16.22
CA LEU A 420 -15.15 26.91 16.55
C LEU A 420 -15.53 26.27 17.88
N ASP A 421 -15.85 27.07 18.90
CA ASP A 421 -16.30 26.59 20.23
C ASP A 421 -17.65 25.86 20.11
N SER A 422 -18.59 26.42 19.35
CA SER A 422 -19.89 25.82 19.08
C SER A 422 -19.75 24.47 18.37
N ALA A 423 -18.93 24.42 17.31
CA ALA A 423 -18.69 23.19 16.57
C ALA A 423 -17.95 22.13 17.40
N LEU A 424 -16.99 22.53 18.24
CA LEU A 424 -16.30 21.61 19.14
C LEU A 424 -17.26 20.96 20.13
N ALA A 425 -18.04 21.78 20.83
CA ALA A 425 -19.01 21.30 21.82
C ALA A 425 -20.07 20.39 21.20
N ALA A 426 -20.60 20.76 20.03
CA ALA A 426 -21.61 19.96 19.33
C ALA A 426 -21.03 18.64 18.78
N SER A 427 -19.81 18.66 18.22
CA SER A 427 -19.14 17.46 17.70
C SER A 427 -18.86 16.45 18.80
N ASP A 428 -18.27 16.88 19.93
CA ASP A 428 -17.96 16.00 21.05
C ASP A 428 -19.24 15.44 21.68
N GLY A 429 -20.24 16.30 21.91
CA GLY A 429 -21.51 15.90 22.48
C GLY A 429 -22.28 14.89 21.63
N TYR A 430 -22.23 15.03 20.30
CA TYR A 430 -22.90 14.11 19.40
C TYR A 430 -22.12 12.79 19.24
N LEU A 431 -20.79 12.84 19.12
CA LEU A 431 -19.94 11.64 19.09
C LEU A 431 -20.15 10.78 20.34
N ASP A 432 -20.19 11.38 21.53
CA ASP A 432 -20.39 10.64 22.78
C ASP A 432 -21.73 9.89 22.79
N ARG A 433 -22.78 10.48 22.22
CA ARG A 433 -24.10 9.83 22.07
C ARG A 433 -24.05 8.66 21.10
N LEU A 434 -23.43 8.86 19.93
CA LEU A 434 -23.30 7.82 18.92
C LEU A 434 -22.47 6.62 19.43
N LEU A 435 -21.37 6.89 20.14
CA LEU A 435 -20.57 5.85 20.79
C LEU A 435 -21.34 5.13 21.90
N ALA A 436 -22.20 5.84 22.65
CA ALA A 436 -23.07 5.21 23.64
C ALA A 436 -24.12 4.30 22.98
N ALA A 437 -24.69 4.72 21.84
CA ALA A 437 -25.62 3.91 21.06
C ALA A 437 -24.94 2.65 20.49
N ALA A 438 -23.75 2.78 19.92
CA ALA A 438 -22.96 1.65 19.44
C ALA A 438 -22.63 0.65 20.58
N LYS A 439 -22.25 1.15 21.77
CA LYS A 439 -22.04 0.30 22.96
C LYS A 439 -23.32 -0.41 23.41
N ALA A 440 -24.46 0.26 23.35
CA ALA A 440 -25.75 -0.34 23.72
C ALA A 440 -26.13 -1.51 22.79
N LYS A 441 -25.61 -1.52 21.55
CA LYS A 441 -25.72 -2.63 20.59
C LYS A 441 -24.71 -3.76 20.83
N GLY A 442 -23.83 -3.64 21.81
CA GLY A 442 -22.81 -4.65 22.14
C GLY A 442 -21.48 -4.48 21.38
N LEU A 443 -21.31 -3.40 20.61
CA LEU A 443 -20.04 -3.11 19.91
C LEU A 443 -18.97 -2.63 20.89
N ARG A 444 -17.75 -3.15 20.73
CA ARG A 444 -16.56 -2.68 21.45
C ARG A 444 -15.94 -1.53 20.68
N VAL A 445 -16.37 -0.32 20.98
CA VAL A 445 -15.96 0.88 20.21
C VAL A 445 -14.45 1.12 20.11
N ASP A 446 -13.66 0.57 21.03
CA ASP A 446 -12.20 0.73 21.04
C ASP A 446 -11.46 -0.29 20.16
N SER A 447 -12.14 -1.35 19.72
CA SER A 447 -11.52 -2.46 18.98
C SER A 447 -12.23 -2.83 17.68
N ASP A 448 -13.55 -2.71 17.66
CA ASP A 448 -14.37 -3.18 16.54
C ASP A 448 -14.40 -2.14 15.42
N ILE A 449 -14.33 -2.61 14.18
CA ILE A 449 -14.71 -1.80 13.01
C ILE A 449 -16.22 -1.90 12.88
N PHE A 450 -16.87 -0.75 12.71
CA PHE A 450 -18.30 -0.66 12.42
C PHE A 450 -18.56 0.62 11.62
N ARG A 451 -19.59 0.58 10.77
CA ARG A 451 -20.01 1.70 9.95
C ARG A 451 -21.52 1.87 10.04
N PHE A 452 -21.93 3.08 10.37
CA PHE A 452 -23.31 3.54 10.34
C PHE A 452 -23.39 4.81 9.52
N ALA A 453 -24.57 5.17 9.07
CA ALA A 453 -24.82 6.39 8.31
C ALA A 453 -24.33 7.65 9.03
N GLU A 454 -24.38 7.67 10.37
CA GLU A 454 -23.96 8.80 11.20
C GLU A 454 -22.52 8.67 11.73
N LEU A 455 -22.00 7.44 11.86
CA LEU A 455 -20.76 7.14 12.59
C LEU A 455 -20.00 5.97 11.96
N CYS A 456 -18.75 6.22 11.57
CA CYS A 456 -17.82 5.18 11.10
C CYS A 456 -16.58 5.09 11.99
N SER A 457 -16.22 3.86 12.39
CA SER A 457 -14.88 3.54 12.90
C SER A 457 -13.93 3.35 11.71
N ARG A 458 -12.79 4.05 11.71
CA ARG A 458 -11.88 4.10 10.54
C ARG A 458 -10.76 3.04 10.56
N ALA A 459 -10.56 2.30 11.65
CA ALA A 459 -9.54 1.24 11.72
C ALA A 459 -9.85 0.21 12.84
N GLN A 460 -9.35 -1.03 12.68
CA GLN A 460 -9.41 -2.08 13.71
C GLN A 460 -8.50 -1.71 14.88
N GLY A 461 -9.00 -1.77 16.12
CA GLY A 461 -8.30 -1.13 17.25
C GLY A 461 -8.23 0.40 17.17
N GLY A 462 -8.89 0.98 16.17
CA GLY A 462 -8.79 2.36 15.77
C GLY A 462 -9.73 3.22 16.58
N ARG A 463 -9.20 3.93 17.57
CA ARG A 463 -9.95 4.93 18.34
C ARG A 463 -10.16 6.23 17.56
N ARG A 464 -10.51 6.13 16.28
CA ARG A 464 -10.71 7.23 15.34
C ARG A 464 -12.08 7.08 14.68
N PHE A 465 -12.91 8.09 14.88
CA PHE A 465 -14.31 8.08 14.49
C PHE A 465 -14.58 9.21 13.52
N ASP A 466 -15.33 8.90 12.46
CA ASP A 466 -15.84 9.86 11.50
C ASP A 466 -17.34 10.02 11.70
N VAL A 467 -17.77 11.23 12.03
CA VAL A 467 -19.17 11.58 12.28
C VAL A 467 -19.66 12.53 11.21
N THR A 468 -20.80 12.24 10.59
CA THR A 468 -21.39 13.06 9.54
C THR A 468 -22.85 13.41 9.87
N ALA A 469 -23.31 14.59 9.46
CA ALA A 469 -24.69 15.03 9.67
C ALA A 469 -25.69 14.28 8.77
N GLU A 470 -25.53 14.43 7.46
CA GLU A 470 -26.33 13.81 6.40
C GLU A 470 -25.64 14.07 5.06
N ARG A 471 -25.56 13.06 4.20
CA ARG A 471 -25.02 13.21 2.84
C ARG A 471 -26.01 13.98 1.96
N ARG A 472 -25.49 14.99 1.27
CA ARG A 472 -26.22 15.83 0.31
C ARG A 472 -25.82 15.39 -1.09
N ARG A 473 -26.79 15.15 -1.98
CA ARG A 473 -26.48 14.98 -3.41
C ARG A 473 -26.33 16.35 -4.06
N CYS A 474 -25.29 16.51 -4.87
CA CYS A 474 -25.07 17.72 -5.65
C CYS A 474 -25.90 17.65 -6.94
N GLY A 475 -26.83 18.57 -7.17
CA GLY A 475 -27.58 18.64 -8.42
C GLY A 475 -27.99 20.07 -8.75
N ASN A 476 -27.80 20.50 -10.01
CA ASN A 476 -28.23 21.76 -10.64
C ASN A 476 -28.71 22.88 -9.68
N GLY A 477 -27.84 23.32 -8.76
CA GLY A 477 -28.12 24.45 -7.86
C GLY A 477 -28.97 24.17 -6.61
N GLY A 478 -29.11 22.91 -6.17
CA GLY A 478 -29.81 22.54 -4.92
C GLY A 478 -29.24 21.31 -4.23
N SER A 479 -29.22 21.34 -2.89
CA SER A 479 -28.97 20.18 -2.04
C SER A 479 -30.21 19.28 -2.03
N ILE A 480 -30.08 18.02 -2.44
CA ILE A 480 -31.12 17.03 -2.15
C ILE A 480 -30.98 16.67 -0.67
N THR A 481 -31.90 17.18 0.16
CA THR A 481 -32.05 16.76 1.55
C THR A 481 -32.65 15.35 1.54
N LEU A 482 -31.96 14.39 2.15
CA LEU A 482 -32.54 13.07 2.41
C LEU A 482 -33.76 13.23 3.35
N PRO A 483 -34.76 12.33 3.29
CA PRO A 483 -35.88 12.41 4.21
C PRO A 483 -35.38 12.34 5.67
N PRO A 484 -36.00 13.08 6.60
CA PRO A 484 -35.56 13.15 7.99
C PRO A 484 -35.52 11.75 8.60
N ARG A 485 -34.39 11.40 9.23
CA ARG A 485 -34.19 10.09 9.88
C ARG A 485 -34.95 10.00 11.20
N PRO A 486 -35.46 8.81 11.57
CA PRO A 486 -36.09 8.60 12.86
C PRO A 486 -35.02 8.54 13.98
N TYR A 487 -35.16 9.40 14.99
CA TYR A 487 -34.34 9.37 16.20
C TYR A 487 -35.11 8.69 17.35
N PRO A 488 -34.42 7.97 18.26
CA PRO A 488 -35.09 7.27 19.35
C PRO A 488 -35.63 8.21 20.42
N THR A 489 -35.04 9.40 20.57
CA THR A 489 -35.47 10.44 21.51
C THR A 489 -35.38 11.82 20.87
N SER A 490 -36.16 12.78 21.41
CA SER A 490 -36.08 14.20 21.02
C SER A 490 -34.72 14.82 21.35
N ASP A 491 -34.02 14.29 22.35
CA ASP A 491 -32.71 14.79 22.75
C ASP A 491 -31.63 14.38 21.73
N ASP A 492 -31.75 13.20 21.14
CA ASP A 492 -30.83 12.72 20.09
C ASP A 492 -31.06 13.46 18.77
N GLU A 493 -32.32 13.71 18.42
CA GLU A 493 -32.69 14.58 17.29
C GLU A 493 -32.13 16.00 17.47
N SER A 494 -32.30 16.57 18.67
CA SER A 494 -31.78 17.90 19.01
C SER A 494 -30.25 17.96 18.97
N ALA A 495 -29.56 16.92 19.43
CA ALA A 495 -28.10 16.84 19.36
C ALA A 495 -27.58 16.74 17.93
N ALA A 496 -28.21 15.92 17.09
CA ALA A 496 -27.87 15.80 15.67
C ALA A 496 -28.11 17.12 14.92
N ALA A 497 -29.24 17.78 15.17
CA ALA A 497 -29.54 19.09 14.60
C ALA A 497 -28.52 20.16 15.05
N ALA A 498 -28.17 20.20 16.34
CA ALA A 498 -27.18 21.13 16.86
C ALA A 498 -25.77 20.91 16.24
N ALA A 499 -25.35 19.65 16.07
CA ALA A 499 -24.09 19.32 15.39
C ALA A 499 -24.11 19.78 13.93
N THR A 500 -25.19 19.47 13.22
CA THR A 500 -25.40 19.88 11.82
C THR A 500 -25.35 21.40 11.66
N ASP A 501 -26.08 22.14 12.49
CA ASP A 501 -26.12 23.60 12.46
C ASP A 501 -24.75 24.23 12.74
N ALA A 502 -24.00 23.64 13.68
CA ALA A 502 -22.66 24.10 14.02
C ALA A 502 -21.66 23.84 12.88
N TRP A 503 -21.69 22.67 12.24
CA TRP A 503 -20.86 22.37 11.08
C TRP A 503 -21.24 23.20 9.85
N ASP A 504 -22.52 23.50 9.63
CA ASP A 504 -22.94 24.45 8.59
C ASP A 504 -22.52 25.89 8.92
N GLY A 505 -22.40 26.24 10.19
CA GLY A 505 -21.76 27.48 10.66
C GLY A 505 -20.30 27.56 10.23
N LEU A 506 -19.53 26.49 10.46
CA LEU A 506 -18.14 26.38 9.99
C LEU A 506 -18.04 26.49 8.48
N ARG A 507 -18.87 25.72 7.75
CA ARG A 507 -18.95 25.77 6.28
C ARG A 507 -19.12 27.20 5.78
N ARG A 508 -20.10 27.95 6.32
CA ARG A 508 -20.32 29.35 5.91
C ARG A 508 -19.12 30.24 6.21
N ALA A 509 -18.41 30.02 7.30
CA ALA A 509 -17.24 30.81 7.69
C ALA A 509 -16.03 30.56 6.77
N VAL A 510 -15.83 29.31 6.31
CA VAL A 510 -14.69 28.96 5.45
C VAL A 510 -14.96 29.13 3.96
N ASP A 511 -16.23 29.18 3.54
CA ASP A 511 -16.63 29.21 2.12
C ASP A 511 -15.93 30.29 1.27
N PRO A 512 -15.75 31.56 1.74
CA PRO A 512 -15.04 32.57 0.95
C PRO A 512 -13.60 32.20 0.60
N TRP A 513 -12.92 31.48 1.49
CA TRP A 513 -11.55 31.00 1.31
C TRP A 513 -11.51 29.80 0.35
N VAL A 514 -12.46 28.88 0.53
CA VAL A 514 -12.52 27.60 -0.18
C VAL A 514 -13.03 27.80 -1.61
N SER A 515 -14.26 28.30 -1.77
CA SER A 515 -14.92 28.39 -3.06
C SER A 515 -14.13 29.25 -4.06
N SER A 516 -13.48 30.33 -3.59
CA SER A 516 -12.60 31.16 -4.42
C SER A 516 -11.38 30.39 -4.93
N ALA A 517 -10.75 29.56 -4.09
CA ALA A 517 -9.61 28.74 -4.48
C ALA A 517 -10.04 27.61 -5.44
N LEU A 518 -11.15 26.94 -5.16
CA LEU A 518 -11.69 25.86 -5.98
C LEU A 518 -12.08 26.31 -7.40
N LEU A 519 -12.68 27.49 -7.52
CA LEU A 519 -13.01 28.09 -8.82
C LEU A 519 -11.77 28.33 -9.69
N ARG A 520 -10.61 28.53 -9.07
CA ARG A 520 -9.36 28.85 -9.77
C ARG A 520 -8.41 27.66 -9.90
N SER A 521 -8.55 26.62 -9.09
CA SER A 521 -7.66 25.44 -9.11
C SER A 521 -7.87 24.56 -10.35
N GLY A 522 -8.97 24.75 -11.06
CA GLY A 522 -9.37 23.91 -12.19
C GLY A 522 -9.93 22.55 -11.78
N LEU A 523 -9.81 22.12 -10.52
CA LEU A 523 -10.28 20.81 -10.02
C LEU A 523 -11.77 20.60 -10.21
N MET A 524 -12.54 21.68 -10.11
CA MET A 524 -14.00 21.67 -10.27
C MET A 524 -14.45 21.89 -11.71
N VAL A 525 -13.56 21.76 -12.71
CA VAL A 525 -13.89 21.96 -14.13
C VAL A 525 -13.85 20.63 -14.87
N GLU A 526 -14.77 20.43 -15.81
CA GLU A 526 -14.78 19.28 -16.71
C GLU A 526 -13.56 19.26 -17.64
N ASN A 527 -13.21 18.07 -18.14
CA ASN A 527 -12.09 17.89 -19.08
C ASN A 527 -12.29 18.66 -20.40
N ASP A 528 -13.53 19.05 -20.73
CA ASP A 528 -13.86 19.87 -21.91
C ASP A 528 -13.80 21.39 -21.64
N GLY A 529 -13.39 21.80 -20.43
CA GLY A 529 -13.20 23.20 -20.04
C GLY A 529 -14.50 23.99 -19.80
N LYS A 530 -15.67 23.35 -19.81
CA LYS A 530 -16.93 24.02 -19.46
C LYS A 530 -17.07 24.15 -17.95
N GLY A 531 -17.50 25.34 -17.52
CA GLY A 531 -17.60 25.71 -16.10
C GLY A 531 -18.54 24.77 -15.36
N ALA A 532 -17.96 23.89 -14.55
CA ALA A 532 -18.75 22.98 -13.74
C ALA A 532 -19.19 23.71 -12.47
N THR A 533 -20.46 23.51 -12.12
CA THR A 533 -21.02 23.86 -10.82
C THR A 533 -20.54 22.83 -9.79
N PHE A 534 -20.31 23.28 -8.56
CA PHE A 534 -19.95 22.42 -7.44
C PHE A 534 -20.71 22.86 -6.20
N GLY A 535 -20.81 21.97 -5.23
CA GLY A 535 -21.53 22.21 -3.99
C GLY A 535 -21.03 21.34 -2.85
N VAL A 536 -21.62 21.55 -1.67
CA VAL A 536 -21.24 20.80 -0.48
C VAL A 536 -22.06 19.52 -0.39
N THR A 537 -21.37 18.40 -0.32
CA THR A 537 -21.95 17.05 -0.29
C THR A 537 -21.95 16.43 1.10
N ALA A 538 -21.05 16.86 2.00
CA ALA A 538 -21.07 16.42 3.40
C ALA A 538 -20.44 17.47 4.32
N VAL A 539 -20.88 17.44 5.57
CA VAL A 539 -20.24 18.14 6.69
C VAL A 539 -20.18 17.19 7.88
N GLY A 540 -19.09 17.25 8.63
CA GLY A 540 -18.88 16.32 9.74
C GLY A 540 -17.63 16.63 10.55
N CYS A 541 -17.19 15.65 11.34
CA CYS A 541 -16.02 15.74 12.17
C CYS A 541 -15.33 14.39 12.33
N VAL A 542 -14.03 14.36 12.01
CA VAL A 542 -13.15 13.23 12.31
C VAL A 542 -12.50 13.47 13.66
N THR A 543 -12.75 12.59 14.63
CA THR A 543 -12.20 12.68 15.98
C THR A 543 -11.28 11.50 16.27
N SER A 544 -10.01 11.79 16.53
CA SER A 544 -9.06 10.80 17.06
C SER A 544 -9.00 10.88 18.57
N LEU A 545 -9.38 9.82 19.26
CA LEU A 545 -9.25 9.71 20.72
C LEU A 545 -7.78 9.53 21.15
N PRO A 546 -7.47 9.68 22.45
CA PRO A 546 -6.16 9.33 22.99
C PRO A 546 -5.71 7.91 22.62
N SER A 547 -4.46 7.80 22.19
CA SER A 547 -3.83 6.56 21.72
C SER A 547 -4.45 5.97 20.46
N ALA A 548 -5.19 6.76 19.67
CA ALA A 548 -5.59 6.32 18.33
C ALA A 548 -4.33 6.00 17.49
N PRO A 549 -4.26 4.82 16.85
CA PRO A 549 -3.09 4.42 16.07
C PRO A 549 -2.97 5.24 14.78
N GLU A 550 -1.79 5.15 14.16
CA GLU A 550 -1.55 5.66 12.81
C GLU A 550 -2.33 4.81 11.78
N GLN A 551 -2.77 5.45 10.70
CA GLN A 551 -3.40 4.77 9.55
C GLN A 551 -2.37 4.44 8.46
N HIS A 552 -2.69 3.48 7.60
CA HIS A 552 -1.97 3.30 6.34
C HIS A 552 -2.24 4.46 5.37
N PHE A 553 -1.30 4.74 4.48
CA PHE A 553 -1.52 5.69 3.40
C PHE A 553 -2.64 5.19 2.47
N HIS A 554 -3.58 6.07 2.17
CA HIS A 554 -4.70 5.82 1.27
C HIS A 554 -5.13 7.10 0.57
N ALA A 555 -5.85 6.96 -0.53
CA ALA A 555 -6.69 8.03 -1.08
C ALA A 555 -8.14 7.78 -0.65
N ASP A 556 -8.89 8.84 -0.34
CA ASP A 556 -10.31 8.69 0.03
C ASP A 556 -11.17 8.35 -1.20
N GLY A 557 -10.74 8.74 -2.40
CA GLY A 557 -11.37 8.33 -3.65
C GLY A 557 -10.45 8.47 -4.86
N ARG A 558 -10.98 8.15 -6.04
CA ARG A 558 -10.20 8.13 -7.30
C ARG A 558 -10.66 9.16 -8.32
N GLU A 559 -11.86 9.70 -8.14
CA GLU A 559 -12.44 10.65 -9.08
C GLU A 559 -11.96 12.07 -8.79
N ARG A 560 -11.59 12.78 -9.86
CA ARG A 560 -11.26 14.21 -9.80
C ARG A 560 -12.53 15.04 -9.66
N GLY A 561 -12.48 16.07 -8.82
CA GLY A 561 -13.61 16.97 -8.60
C GLY A 561 -14.27 16.83 -7.23
N ILE A 562 -13.65 16.06 -6.32
CA ILE A 562 -14.00 16.02 -4.90
C ILE A 562 -12.83 16.63 -4.12
N VAL A 563 -13.13 17.55 -3.21
CA VAL A 563 -12.15 18.19 -2.32
C VAL A 563 -12.69 18.16 -0.90
N ASN A 564 -11.86 17.68 0.02
CA ASN A 564 -12.19 17.72 1.44
C ASN A 564 -11.48 18.90 2.11
N VAL A 565 -12.19 19.57 3.03
CA VAL A 565 -11.73 20.77 3.72
C VAL A 565 -11.74 20.54 5.20
N PHE A 566 -10.57 20.42 5.81
CA PHE A 566 -10.37 20.27 7.24
C PHE A 566 -10.25 21.62 7.96
N VAL A 567 -10.97 21.73 9.06
CA VAL A 567 -10.95 22.84 10.01
C VAL A 567 -10.68 22.26 11.40
N PRO A 568 -9.44 22.36 11.92
CA PRO A 568 -9.10 21.83 13.22
C PRO A 568 -9.77 22.66 14.32
N LEU A 569 -10.51 21.99 15.20
CA LEU A 569 -11.26 22.65 16.28
C LEU A 569 -10.38 22.95 17.51
N VAL A 570 -9.17 22.41 17.51
CA VAL A 570 -8.09 22.58 18.48
C VAL A 570 -6.75 22.68 17.73
N ASP A 571 -5.67 23.11 18.40
CA ASP A 571 -4.34 22.99 17.81
C ASP A 571 -3.94 21.51 17.64
N VAL A 572 -3.34 21.18 16.51
CA VAL A 572 -2.90 19.84 16.12
C VAL A 572 -1.39 19.84 15.90
N PRO A 573 -0.59 19.77 16.97
CA PRO A 573 0.86 19.60 16.87
C PRO A 573 1.21 18.17 16.43
N ALA A 574 2.48 17.92 16.08
CA ALA A 574 2.98 16.60 15.67
C ALA A 574 2.59 15.47 16.65
N SER A 575 2.60 15.75 17.96
CA SER A 575 2.23 14.76 18.99
C SER A 575 0.77 14.31 18.96
N MET A 576 -0.14 15.08 18.35
CA MET A 576 -1.53 14.68 18.13
C MET A 576 -1.73 13.91 16.82
N GLY A 577 -0.65 13.70 16.07
CA GLY A 577 -0.60 12.93 14.84
C GLY A 577 -1.40 13.55 13.71
N PRO A 578 -0.97 14.70 13.14
CA PRO A 578 -1.66 15.39 12.03
C PRO A 578 -1.96 14.49 10.83
N THR A 579 -2.69 14.97 9.84
CA THR A 579 -2.83 14.23 8.57
C THR A 579 -1.55 14.38 7.76
N HIS A 580 -0.91 13.28 7.39
CA HIS A 580 0.27 13.23 6.54
C HIS A 580 -0.18 13.20 5.08
N PHE A 581 0.56 13.83 4.18
CA PHE A 581 0.28 13.88 2.75
C PHE A 581 1.50 13.47 1.93
N ARG A 582 1.31 12.64 0.91
CA ARG A 582 2.31 12.46 -0.15
C ARG A 582 2.11 13.52 -1.20
N ARG A 583 3.01 14.48 -1.26
CA ARG A 583 2.88 15.66 -2.12
C ARG A 583 2.84 15.26 -3.60
N GLY A 584 1.89 15.82 -4.36
CA GLY A 584 1.72 15.53 -5.80
C GLY A 584 1.03 14.20 -6.12
N SER A 585 0.70 13.40 -5.12
CA SER A 585 0.16 12.04 -5.33
C SER A 585 -1.24 11.97 -5.95
N HIS A 586 -2.00 13.05 -5.93
CA HIS A 586 -3.30 13.18 -6.62
C HIS A 586 -3.20 13.12 -8.14
N ALA A 587 -1.99 13.30 -8.69
CA ALA A 587 -1.69 13.17 -10.11
C ALA A 587 -1.26 11.73 -10.50
N TRP A 588 -1.09 10.84 -9.52
CA TRP A 588 -0.74 9.45 -9.81
C TRP A 588 -1.90 8.74 -10.49
N ASP A 589 -1.55 7.78 -11.34
CA ASP A 589 -2.55 6.87 -11.91
C ASP A 589 -2.91 5.80 -10.88
N HIS A 590 -3.94 6.07 -10.10
CA HIS A 590 -4.45 5.16 -9.07
C HIS A 590 -5.17 3.93 -9.64
N ASP A 591 -5.50 3.96 -10.94
CA ASP A 591 -6.12 2.84 -11.64
C ASP A 591 -5.09 1.99 -12.36
N SER A 592 -3.88 2.52 -12.60
CA SER A 592 -2.77 1.74 -13.13
C SER A 592 -2.40 0.63 -12.13
N PRO A 593 -2.59 -0.63 -12.50
CA PRO A 593 -2.15 -1.74 -11.67
C PRO A 593 -0.62 -1.85 -11.62
N TYR A 594 0.09 -1.17 -12.53
CA TYR A 594 1.55 -1.22 -12.67
C TYR A 594 2.14 0.16 -12.88
N LEU A 595 3.00 0.57 -11.96
CA LEU A 595 3.74 1.81 -12.10
C LEU A 595 4.90 1.58 -13.06
N THR A 596 5.05 2.46 -14.05
CA THR A 596 6.29 2.56 -14.82
C THR A 596 7.45 2.85 -13.88
N ARG A 597 8.70 2.57 -14.31
CA ARG A 597 9.89 2.90 -13.51
C ARG A 597 9.93 4.38 -13.11
N GLU A 598 9.46 5.26 -14.00
CA GLU A 598 9.36 6.69 -13.76
C GLU A 598 8.27 7.00 -12.72
N GLN A 599 7.08 6.41 -12.84
CA GLN A 599 6.02 6.56 -11.85
C GLN A 599 6.43 6.03 -10.48
N ARG A 600 7.12 4.88 -10.40
CA ARG A 600 7.63 4.32 -9.14
C ARG A 600 8.65 5.24 -8.49
N ARG A 601 9.65 5.71 -9.24
CA ARG A 601 10.63 6.70 -8.75
C ARG A 601 9.95 7.98 -8.28
N ALA A 602 8.90 8.43 -8.99
CA ALA A 602 8.12 9.58 -8.57
C ALA A 602 7.33 9.33 -7.28
N GLN A 603 6.86 8.09 -7.03
CA GLN A 603 6.21 7.72 -5.77
C GLN A 603 7.19 7.56 -4.61
N GLU A 604 8.33 6.89 -4.84
CA GLU A 604 9.41 6.70 -3.85
C GLU A 604 10.07 8.02 -3.46
N GLY A 605 10.25 8.92 -4.43
CA GLY A 605 10.83 10.24 -4.22
C GLY A 605 9.82 11.30 -3.77
N ALA A 606 8.53 10.95 -3.61
CA ALA A 606 7.52 11.91 -3.18
C ALA A 606 7.73 12.31 -1.72
N GLU A 607 7.73 13.61 -1.47
CA GLU A 607 7.88 14.16 -0.13
C GLU A 607 6.65 13.85 0.74
N ASP A 608 6.90 13.24 1.90
CA ASP A 608 5.93 13.05 2.97
C ASP A 608 5.83 14.33 3.83
N VAL A 609 4.73 15.06 3.70
CA VAL A 609 4.50 16.32 4.42
C VAL A 609 3.53 16.11 5.58
N VAL A 610 3.90 16.56 6.78
CA VAL A 610 3.09 16.45 8.00
C VAL A 610 2.75 17.84 8.54
N PRO A 611 1.71 18.51 8.00
CA PRO A 611 1.35 19.85 8.43
C PRO A 611 0.78 19.85 9.85
N GLU A 612 1.51 20.42 10.81
CA GLU A 612 0.90 20.87 12.07
C GLU A 612 -0.14 21.94 11.79
N LEU A 613 -1.30 21.86 12.45
CA LEU A 613 -2.42 22.76 12.18
C LEU A 613 -2.74 23.59 13.42
N ARG A 614 -2.96 24.88 13.23
CA ARG A 614 -3.46 25.76 14.29
C ARG A 614 -4.97 25.74 14.30
N ARG A 615 -5.57 25.87 15.48
CA ARG A 615 -7.02 25.98 15.65
C ARG A 615 -7.59 27.05 14.70
N GLY A 616 -8.56 26.64 13.88
CA GLY A 616 -9.23 27.53 12.93
C GLY A 616 -8.44 27.84 11.65
N SER A 617 -7.31 27.17 11.38
CA SER A 617 -6.71 27.14 10.03
C SER A 617 -7.64 26.37 9.06
N VAL A 618 -7.36 26.44 7.77
CA VAL A 618 -8.12 25.69 6.76
C VAL A 618 -7.16 24.84 5.94
N LEU A 619 -7.34 23.52 5.95
CA LEU A 619 -6.59 22.60 5.08
C LEU A 619 -7.54 22.09 4.00
N MET A 620 -7.18 22.26 2.73
CA MET A 620 -7.94 21.74 1.59
C MET A 620 -7.11 20.65 0.91
N TYR A 621 -7.71 19.53 0.54
CA TYR A 621 -7.01 18.49 -0.20
C TYR A 621 -7.89 17.81 -1.25
N ASP A 622 -7.30 17.51 -2.41
CA ASP A 622 -7.91 16.70 -3.46
C ASP A 622 -8.14 15.28 -2.93
N TYR A 623 -9.35 14.76 -3.11
CA TYR A 623 -9.78 13.46 -2.56
C TYR A 623 -8.90 12.27 -3.00
N ARG A 624 -8.09 12.46 -4.05
CA ARG A 624 -7.16 11.47 -4.62
C ARG A 624 -5.77 11.50 -3.98
N VAL A 625 -5.41 12.57 -3.26
CA VAL A 625 -4.08 12.66 -2.65
C VAL A 625 -3.91 11.54 -1.62
N PHE A 626 -2.78 10.86 -1.68
CA PHE A 626 -2.41 9.86 -0.69
C PHE A 626 -2.13 10.56 0.64
N HIS A 627 -2.83 10.12 1.67
CA HIS A 627 -2.72 10.66 3.00
C HIS A 627 -2.95 9.58 4.07
N ARG A 628 -2.57 9.88 5.30
CA ARG A 628 -2.90 9.07 6.48
C ARG A 628 -3.06 9.96 7.70
N GLY A 629 -3.96 9.62 8.61
CA GLY A 629 -3.95 10.29 9.92
C GLY A 629 -2.90 9.66 10.85
N GLY A 630 -1.98 10.47 11.37
CA GLY A 630 -0.95 10.04 12.31
C GLY A 630 -1.48 9.58 13.67
N ALA A 631 -0.63 8.96 14.48
CA ALA A 631 -1.01 8.47 15.81
C ALA A 631 -1.26 9.62 16.81
N ASN A 632 -2.35 9.55 17.59
CA ASN A 632 -2.59 10.51 18.66
C ASN A 632 -1.91 10.06 19.95
N LEU A 633 -0.72 10.59 20.22
CA LEU A 633 0.10 10.25 21.38
C LEU A 633 -0.27 11.04 22.64
N THR A 634 -1.26 11.95 22.54
CA THR A 634 -1.66 12.81 23.64
C THR A 634 -2.82 12.22 24.45
N GLY A 635 -3.02 12.74 25.67
CA GLY A 635 -4.19 12.44 26.49
C GLY A 635 -5.46 13.23 26.11
N LYS A 636 -5.48 13.92 24.97
CA LYS A 636 -6.61 14.76 24.52
C LYS A 636 -7.21 14.21 23.23
N ARG A 637 -8.50 14.48 23.00
CA ARG A 637 -9.15 14.23 21.70
C ARG A 637 -8.60 15.22 20.66
N ARG A 638 -8.47 14.75 19.42
CA ARG A 638 -8.17 15.57 18.25
C ARG A 638 -9.38 15.57 17.31
N PRO A 639 -10.33 16.51 17.49
CA PRO A 639 -11.43 16.75 16.58
C PRO A 639 -11.03 17.68 15.43
N VAL A 640 -11.23 17.21 14.20
CA VAL A 640 -11.04 17.97 12.97
C VAL A 640 -12.36 17.97 12.22
N ALA A 641 -13.04 19.11 12.20
CA ALA A 641 -14.26 19.25 11.42
C ALA A 641 -13.92 19.25 9.94
N TYR A 642 -14.85 18.80 9.11
CA TYR A 642 -14.66 18.81 7.67
C TYR A 642 -15.88 19.28 6.89
N VAL A 643 -15.61 19.81 5.70
CA VAL A 643 -16.60 20.16 4.68
C VAL A 643 -16.14 19.54 3.36
N MET A 644 -16.98 18.70 2.78
CA MET A 644 -16.70 18.07 1.50
C MET A 644 -17.39 18.82 0.38
N TYR A 645 -16.61 19.26 -0.60
CA TYR A 645 -17.07 19.89 -1.83
C TYR A 645 -16.93 18.91 -2.98
N ALA A 646 -17.96 18.79 -3.81
CA ALA A 646 -17.93 17.95 -5.00
C ALA A 646 -18.50 18.71 -6.19
N ARG A 647 -17.94 18.42 -7.36
CA ARG A 647 -18.49 18.83 -8.65
C ARG A 647 -19.84 18.16 -8.89
N ASP A 648 -20.77 18.87 -9.51
CA ASP A 648 -22.07 18.30 -9.89
C ASP A 648 -21.88 17.02 -10.70
N GLY A 649 -22.60 15.95 -10.32
CA GLY A 649 -22.49 14.63 -10.97
C GLY A 649 -21.39 13.72 -10.42
N THR A 650 -20.53 14.20 -9.51
CA THR A 650 -19.57 13.36 -8.77
C THR A 650 -20.13 13.04 -7.38
N GLU A 651 -19.99 11.78 -6.93
CA GLU A 651 -20.48 11.33 -5.62
C GLU A 651 -19.42 10.50 -4.89
N ASP A 652 -19.30 10.71 -3.58
CA ASP A 652 -18.56 9.80 -2.72
C ASP A 652 -19.38 8.51 -2.50
N THR A 653 -18.93 7.38 -3.04
CA THR A 653 -19.62 6.09 -2.91
C THR A 653 -19.03 5.18 -1.83
N TRP A 654 -18.01 5.61 -1.10
CA TRP A 654 -17.13 4.67 -0.37
C TRP A 654 -17.28 4.65 1.16
N ASN A 655 -17.64 5.77 1.81
CA ASN A 655 -17.33 5.91 3.24
C ASN A 655 -18.47 5.64 4.25
N PHE A 656 -19.75 5.68 3.87
CA PHE A 656 -20.87 5.57 4.81
C PHE A 656 -22.04 4.76 4.21
N PRO A 657 -22.49 3.68 4.86
CA PRO A 657 -23.65 2.91 4.46
C PRO A 657 -24.97 3.64 4.80
N ASP A 658 -26.10 3.12 4.31
CA ASP A 658 -27.42 3.69 4.59
C ASP A 658 -27.94 3.36 6.01
N GLU A 659 -27.44 2.26 6.60
CA GLU A 659 -27.85 1.70 7.89
C GLU A 659 -27.56 2.66 9.06
N SER A 660 -28.56 2.97 9.89
CA SER A 660 -28.40 3.90 11.02
C SER A 660 -27.96 3.20 12.30
N VAL A 661 -27.17 3.87 13.14
CA VAL A 661 -26.86 3.38 14.50
C VAL A 661 -28.11 3.34 15.39
N TRP A 662 -29.18 4.05 15.01
CA TRP A 662 -30.42 4.13 15.77
C TRP A 662 -31.41 3.01 15.43
N ASP A 663 -31.25 2.34 14.30
CA ASP A 663 -32.13 1.25 13.88
C ASP A 663 -31.96 0.05 14.83
N PRO A 664 -33.03 -0.57 15.34
CA PRO A 664 -32.90 -1.66 16.32
C PRO A 664 -32.19 -2.90 15.76
N ASP A 665 -32.43 -3.21 14.48
CA ASP A 665 -31.89 -4.38 13.81
C ASP A 665 -30.51 -4.13 13.17
N SER A 666 -29.98 -2.89 13.27
CA SER A 666 -28.71 -2.59 12.63
C SER A 666 -27.51 -3.21 13.32
N THR A 667 -26.59 -3.73 12.51
CA THR A 667 -25.42 -4.46 13.01
C THR A 667 -24.12 -3.64 12.89
N GLY A 668 -24.10 -2.60 12.05
CA GLY A 668 -22.90 -1.82 11.78
C GLY A 668 -21.87 -2.54 10.89
N ALA A 669 -22.26 -3.69 10.32
CA ALA A 669 -21.49 -4.43 9.33
C ALA A 669 -21.80 -3.86 7.94
N GLY A 670 -21.07 -2.81 7.55
CA GLY A 670 -21.24 -2.12 6.27
C GLY A 670 -19.95 -1.55 5.71
#